data_AF-A0A1B1YWL7-F1
#
_entry.id   AF-A0A1B1YWL7-F1
#
_cell.length_a   1.000
_cell.length_b   1.000
_cell.length_c   1.000
_cell.angle_alpha   90.00
_cell.angle_beta   90.00
_cell.angle_gamma   90.00
#
_symmetry.space_group_name_H-M   'P 1'
#
loop_
_entity.id
_entity.type
_entity.pdbx_description
1 polymer ?
#
loop_
_entity_poly.entity_id
_entity_poly.type
_entity_poly.pdbx_seq_one_letter_code
_entity_poly.pdbx_strand_id
1 'polypeptide(L)'
;MSLGTALLNPQVLARIEGLNDTQAFGDDLLAVGYRILSSPQCMQDIGPLFSRAFARMGERFAARLESRLQQALAGAQALLTPVTRQADQLAKDSAGVRSPLEALALVEALLDAALAAVRNLSEAALRDVVRQVHALATGSLGLSQDALASELTQVLADVHAGLLEGTAALDPQTAATRYALVALLGRIEAELLPQLPRFDLSPDRMAQVIYKAFARTGLGQLRTDLACLGDKLKAALGAVRGLAHVAAGQPFGAHTVGAGEAHPSASGDQYCWYASWLYSSQNRGGGVTALAIVNQLVGTLLGTPDGFPKNEVWLSADRTQLILRRPLQDDQVLHTFEGGNGRWQDAPQFASTGPDSYTFGPFNAEFMEFWAQLSVALGSFVKSILHTVALATSPKEYAANTPLAVWNLAHSVGASLGGAPLLSLITREAGLDGGWQWPFTVLPWLAVGIGSTEGKHTAATGENCRAQWATLFAGDVLSTLGINVLPSGVANAILSAMTLLNQKGPGSAPDGVDTRPRNREHLDPLVGAAVAVTLKLAFFPLIPREDYCYPSFGTNPKFFLYWLLSVLMASGTGMLATLLSWGLARTVEPAQLGAQAGWAALQAALSFPIQYYQELEGDTDDGKYNPGHDSEGKPLAVASPPFTGYPKPDTSPYRLPWERGVPLYVSQANQGMFSHMRLNPASQIYAYDFAHDYGQEVLAARPGTVVDFYDWVDDNTEPGPTEQATIRIQSNAVMGNTWRSDNPGWNFIIVRHDAVVPAHDQEILDASIRTLYPCTYAVYGHGKQGSVRAAFAARGVTDPKLIIGTEVLQGQVLMGADDTGFSFHSHVHMHVRGGPAGPPAPPPSPVAPIPDADLSVFTFPFVFRDIRSGVPRSLTWYTSDNERAG
;
A
#
# COMPACT_ATOMS: atom_id res chain seq x y z
N MET A 1 -2.49 12.28 -16.11
CA MET A 1 -3.84 11.73 -15.78
C MET A 1 -3.69 10.67 -14.70
N SER A 2 -4.33 10.82 -13.54
CA SER A 2 -4.32 9.76 -12.50
C SER A 2 -5.39 8.70 -12.82
N LEU A 3 -5.19 7.48 -12.34
CA LEU A 3 -6.19 6.40 -12.44
C LEU A 3 -7.56 6.85 -11.88
N GLY A 4 -7.56 7.70 -10.85
CA GLY A 4 -8.76 8.30 -10.27
C GLY A 4 -9.44 9.35 -11.17
N THR A 5 -8.67 10.12 -11.95
CA THR A 5 -9.23 11.08 -12.91
C THR A 5 -9.82 10.40 -14.14
N ALA A 6 -9.24 9.27 -14.55
CA ALA A 6 -9.77 8.42 -15.63
C ALA A 6 -11.09 7.74 -15.23
N LEU A 7 -11.24 7.34 -13.96
CA LEU A 7 -12.46 6.71 -13.43
C LEU A 7 -13.64 7.68 -13.25
N LEU A 8 -13.39 8.99 -13.19
CA LEU A 8 -14.40 10.01 -12.88
C LEU A 8 -14.86 10.83 -14.09
N ASN A 9 -14.35 10.58 -15.30
CA ASN A 9 -14.57 11.46 -16.44
C ASN A 9 -15.15 10.72 -17.68
N PRO A 10 -16.46 10.82 -17.96
CA PRO A 10 -17.13 10.08 -19.05
C PRO A 10 -16.65 10.48 -20.46
N GLN A 11 -15.89 11.56 -20.60
CA GLN A 11 -15.31 12.03 -21.88
C GLN A 11 -14.07 11.22 -22.32
N VAL A 12 -13.47 10.42 -21.43
CA VAL A 12 -12.34 9.52 -21.77
C VAL A 12 -12.79 8.38 -22.70
N LEU A 13 -14.06 7.95 -22.60
CA LEU A 13 -14.66 6.92 -23.46
C LEU A 13 -14.81 7.36 -24.93
N ALA A 14 -14.72 8.66 -25.25
CA ALA A 14 -14.85 9.16 -26.62
C ALA A 14 -13.50 9.24 -27.37
N ARG A 15 -12.36 9.04 -26.69
CA ARG A 15 -11.01 9.09 -27.30
C ARG A 15 -10.45 7.71 -27.69
N ILE A 16 -11.33 6.71 -27.82
CA ILE A 16 -10.99 5.29 -28.06
C ILE A 16 -10.45 5.02 -29.49
N GLU A 17 -10.56 5.97 -30.42
CA GLU A 17 -10.26 5.71 -31.85
C GLU A 17 -8.81 6.02 -32.30
N GLY A 18 -7.87 6.30 -31.39
CA GLY A 18 -6.54 6.81 -31.79
C GLY A 18 -5.32 6.35 -30.99
N LEU A 19 -5.34 5.19 -30.34
CA LEU A 19 -4.27 4.78 -29.41
C LEU A 19 -3.51 3.53 -29.85
N ASN A 20 -2.27 3.41 -29.35
CA ASN A 20 -1.37 2.27 -29.60
C ASN A 20 -1.88 0.99 -28.91
N ASP A 21 -1.41 -0.17 -29.37
CA ASP A 21 -1.90 -1.49 -28.93
C ASP A 21 -1.77 -1.74 -27.41
N THR A 22 -0.82 -1.09 -26.72
CA THR A 22 -0.53 -1.32 -25.30
C THR A 22 -1.33 -0.40 -24.37
N GLN A 23 -1.56 0.86 -24.77
CA GLN A 23 -2.49 1.79 -24.10
C GLN A 23 -3.92 1.25 -24.16
N ALA A 24 -4.28 0.57 -25.26
CA ALA A 24 -5.56 -0.11 -25.39
C ALA A 24 -5.79 -1.19 -24.31
N PHE A 25 -4.75 -1.91 -23.84
CA PHE A 25 -4.95 -2.99 -22.85
C PHE A 25 -5.40 -2.47 -21.48
N GLY A 26 -4.73 -1.42 -20.96
CA GLY A 26 -5.08 -0.83 -19.67
C GLY A 26 -6.50 -0.25 -19.68
N ASP A 27 -6.87 0.40 -20.78
CA ASP A 27 -8.19 0.98 -20.97
C ASP A 27 -9.28 -0.11 -21.13
N ASP A 28 -9.01 -1.18 -21.88
CA ASP A 28 -9.88 -2.35 -21.99
C ASP A 28 -10.13 -3.00 -20.62
N LEU A 29 -9.06 -3.18 -19.83
CA LEU A 29 -9.13 -3.75 -18.48
C LEU A 29 -10.03 -2.90 -17.57
N LEU A 30 -9.83 -1.58 -17.55
CA LEU A 30 -10.66 -0.67 -16.75
C LEU A 30 -12.11 -0.63 -17.22
N ALA A 31 -12.35 -0.62 -18.53
CA ALA A 31 -13.69 -0.61 -19.12
C ALA A 31 -14.47 -1.89 -18.78
N VAL A 32 -13.84 -3.06 -18.92
CA VAL A 32 -14.43 -4.35 -18.55
C VAL A 32 -14.66 -4.42 -17.04
N GLY A 33 -13.67 -4.01 -16.23
CA GLY A 33 -13.77 -3.96 -14.78
C GLY A 33 -14.96 -3.10 -14.31
N TYR A 34 -15.11 -1.90 -14.87
CA TYR A 34 -16.24 -1.01 -14.57
C TYR A 34 -17.59 -1.64 -14.93
N ARG A 35 -17.71 -2.29 -16.10
CA ARG A 35 -18.95 -2.98 -16.51
C ARG A 35 -19.31 -4.12 -15.58
N ILE A 36 -18.33 -4.87 -15.08
CA ILE A 36 -18.55 -5.95 -14.11
C ILE A 36 -18.99 -5.35 -12.77
N LEU A 37 -18.26 -4.35 -12.25
CA LEU A 37 -18.54 -3.77 -10.93
C LEU A 37 -19.86 -2.99 -10.88
N SER A 38 -20.28 -2.39 -11.99
CA SER A 38 -21.55 -1.66 -12.10
C SER A 38 -22.77 -2.57 -12.28
N SER A 39 -22.59 -3.89 -12.46
CA SER A 39 -23.66 -4.86 -12.65
C SER A 39 -23.57 -6.03 -11.66
N PRO A 40 -24.44 -6.07 -10.63
CA PRO A 40 -24.51 -7.18 -9.68
C PRO A 40 -24.72 -8.54 -10.36
N GLN A 41 -25.51 -8.60 -11.44
CA GLN A 41 -25.76 -9.82 -12.20
C GLN A 41 -24.49 -10.33 -12.88
N CYS A 42 -23.71 -9.44 -13.51
CA CYS A 42 -22.45 -9.81 -14.14
C CYS A 42 -21.45 -10.40 -13.12
N MET A 43 -21.37 -9.81 -11.91
CA MET A 43 -20.52 -10.35 -10.85
C MET A 43 -20.95 -11.75 -10.39
N GLN A 44 -22.26 -11.99 -10.24
CA GLN A 44 -22.81 -13.30 -9.86
C GLN A 44 -22.54 -14.37 -10.92
N ASP A 45 -22.51 -13.98 -12.19
CA ASP A 45 -22.28 -14.90 -13.31
C ASP A 45 -20.80 -15.25 -13.51
N ILE A 46 -19.89 -14.28 -13.33
CA ILE A 46 -18.46 -14.43 -13.64
C ILE A 46 -17.70 -15.12 -12.50
N GLY A 47 -18.00 -14.77 -11.24
CA GLY A 47 -17.29 -15.31 -10.06
C GLY A 47 -17.21 -16.85 -10.03
N PRO A 48 -18.33 -17.58 -10.27
CA PRO A 48 -18.33 -19.04 -10.31
C PRO A 48 -17.41 -19.65 -11.39
N LEU A 49 -17.17 -18.95 -12.51
CA LEU A 49 -16.28 -19.42 -13.57
C LEU A 49 -14.84 -19.50 -13.08
N PHE A 50 -14.36 -18.41 -12.48
CA PHE A 50 -13.03 -18.38 -11.86
C PHE A 50 -12.91 -19.38 -10.72
N SER A 51 -13.93 -19.46 -9.84
CA SER A 51 -13.92 -20.41 -8.73
C SER A 51 -13.79 -21.86 -9.22
N ARG A 52 -14.47 -22.24 -10.30
CA ARG A 52 -14.35 -23.59 -10.90
C ARG A 52 -12.98 -23.82 -11.53
N ALA A 53 -12.45 -22.84 -12.25
CA ALA A 53 -11.12 -22.95 -12.88
C ALA A 53 -10.00 -23.13 -11.83
N PHE A 54 -10.04 -22.36 -10.74
CA PHE A 54 -9.10 -22.51 -9.64
C PHE A 54 -9.31 -23.81 -8.84
N ALA A 55 -10.55 -24.29 -8.69
CA ALA A 55 -10.80 -25.62 -8.10
C ALA A 55 -10.12 -26.73 -8.92
N ARG A 56 -10.23 -26.70 -10.26
CA ARG A 56 -9.53 -27.63 -11.16
C ARG A 56 -8.01 -27.53 -11.05
N MET A 57 -7.46 -26.31 -10.92
CA MET A 57 -6.04 -26.12 -10.63
C MET A 57 -5.65 -26.82 -9.32
N GLY A 58 -6.44 -26.65 -8.25
CA GLY A 58 -6.26 -27.35 -6.98
C GLY A 58 -6.27 -28.87 -7.12
N GLU A 59 -7.21 -29.44 -7.88
CA GLU A 59 -7.29 -30.87 -8.17
C GLU A 59 -6.04 -31.38 -8.90
N ARG A 60 -5.55 -30.65 -9.91
CA ARG A 60 -4.31 -31.00 -10.63
C ARG A 60 -3.10 -30.99 -9.68
N PHE A 61 -3.00 -30.00 -8.79
CA PHE A 61 -1.94 -29.95 -7.78
C PHE A 61 -2.05 -31.05 -6.74
N ALA A 62 -3.26 -31.33 -6.25
CA ALA A 62 -3.51 -32.41 -5.31
C ALA A 62 -3.06 -33.77 -5.87
N ALA A 63 -3.38 -34.05 -7.14
CA ALA A 63 -2.96 -35.25 -7.84
C ALA A 63 -1.42 -35.35 -7.96
N ARG A 64 -0.73 -34.23 -8.22
CA ARG A 64 0.75 -34.20 -8.25
C ARG A 64 1.37 -34.39 -6.86
N LEU A 65 0.74 -33.82 -5.84
CA LEU A 65 1.22 -33.85 -4.46
C LEU A 65 0.98 -35.21 -3.80
N GLU A 66 -0.01 -35.99 -4.24
CA GLU A 66 -0.47 -37.23 -3.60
C GLU A 66 0.69 -38.14 -3.15
N SER A 67 1.61 -38.46 -4.06
CA SER A 67 2.78 -39.32 -3.77
C SER A 67 3.80 -38.73 -2.80
N ARG A 68 3.79 -37.41 -2.59
CA ARG A 68 4.75 -36.64 -1.78
C ARG A 68 4.11 -35.95 -0.56
N LEU A 69 2.80 -36.09 -0.38
CA LEU A 69 2.02 -35.33 0.59
C LEU A 69 2.56 -35.51 2.02
N GLN A 70 2.87 -36.74 2.41
CA GLN A 70 3.42 -37.03 3.74
C GLN A 70 4.78 -36.36 3.97
N GLN A 71 5.66 -36.38 2.96
CA GLN A 71 6.94 -35.69 3.02
C GLN A 71 6.75 -34.16 3.10
N ALA A 72 5.80 -33.62 2.34
CA ALA A 72 5.47 -32.19 2.33
C ALA A 72 4.94 -31.73 3.70
N LEU A 73 4.02 -32.50 4.30
CA LEU A 73 3.48 -32.21 5.63
C LEU A 73 4.55 -32.30 6.73
N ALA A 74 5.42 -33.31 6.68
CA ALA A 74 6.55 -33.42 7.60
C ALA A 74 7.50 -32.22 7.46
N GLY A 75 7.79 -31.79 6.23
CA GLY A 75 8.59 -30.59 5.96
C GLY A 75 7.95 -29.31 6.49
N ALA A 76 6.64 -29.13 6.27
CA ALA A 76 5.87 -28.01 6.80
C ALA A 76 5.88 -27.96 8.34
N GLN A 77 5.68 -29.11 8.99
CA GLN A 77 5.74 -29.23 10.46
C GLN A 77 7.14 -28.93 11.01
N ALA A 78 8.19 -29.40 10.33
CA ALA A 78 9.57 -29.10 10.71
C ALA A 78 9.85 -27.59 10.64
N LEU A 79 9.41 -26.92 9.58
CA LEU A 79 9.54 -25.46 9.43
C LEU A 79 8.81 -24.69 10.54
N LEU A 80 7.62 -25.16 10.93
CA LEU A 80 6.77 -24.52 11.94
C LEU A 80 7.18 -24.84 13.38
N THR A 81 8.05 -25.82 13.59
CA THR A 81 8.43 -26.31 14.92
C THR A 81 8.88 -25.21 15.92
N PRO A 82 9.68 -24.19 15.51
CA PRO A 82 10.04 -23.11 16.43
C PRO A 82 8.83 -22.29 16.90
N VAL A 83 7.88 -22.05 16.00
CA VAL A 83 6.65 -21.28 16.27
C VAL A 83 5.70 -22.10 17.13
N THR A 84 5.50 -23.38 16.80
CA THR A 84 4.61 -24.25 17.57
C THR A 84 5.12 -24.49 18.99
N ARG A 85 6.44 -24.56 19.20
CA ARG A 85 7.02 -24.60 20.56
C ARG A 85 6.70 -23.36 21.39
N GLN A 86 6.75 -22.17 20.78
CA GLN A 86 6.34 -20.94 21.47
C GLN A 86 4.84 -20.93 21.75
N ALA A 87 4.03 -21.39 20.81
CA ALA A 87 2.58 -21.52 20.99
C ALA A 87 2.22 -22.53 22.09
N ASP A 88 2.93 -23.65 22.20
CA ASP A 88 2.76 -24.64 23.27
C ASP A 88 3.13 -24.07 24.64
N GLN A 89 4.19 -23.25 24.70
CA GLN A 89 4.56 -22.55 25.93
C GLN A 89 3.48 -21.54 26.32
N LEU A 90 3.03 -20.72 25.36
CA LEU A 90 1.93 -19.78 25.54
C LEU A 90 0.65 -20.47 26.02
N ALA A 91 0.31 -21.63 25.46
CA ALA A 91 -0.85 -22.41 25.86
C ALA A 91 -0.77 -22.92 27.31
N LYS A 92 0.43 -23.30 27.76
CA LYS A 92 0.66 -23.69 29.17
C LYS A 92 0.54 -22.50 30.09
N ASP A 93 1.11 -21.37 29.70
CA ASP A 93 1.09 -20.14 30.49
C ASP A 93 -0.33 -19.55 30.55
N SER A 94 -1.12 -19.69 29.48
CA SER A 94 -2.50 -19.22 29.43
C SER A 94 -3.47 -20.03 30.29
N ALA A 95 -3.20 -21.32 30.53
CA ALA A 95 -4.02 -22.15 31.42
C ALA A 95 -4.04 -21.65 32.88
N GLY A 96 -3.05 -20.85 33.27
CA GLY A 96 -2.97 -20.21 34.59
C GLY A 96 -3.66 -18.85 34.68
N VAL A 97 -4.09 -18.26 33.56
CA VAL A 97 -4.67 -16.91 33.52
C VAL A 97 -6.09 -16.94 34.07
N ARG A 98 -6.30 -16.27 35.21
CA ARG A 98 -7.60 -16.16 35.89
C ARG A 98 -8.07 -14.71 36.03
N SER A 99 -7.23 -13.77 35.62
CA SER A 99 -7.53 -12.34 35.69
C SER A 99 -7.04 -11.59 34.45
N PRO A 100 -7.67 -10.45 34.11
CA PRO A 100 -7.18 -9.57 33.04
C PRO A 100 -5.72 -9.13 33.23
N LEU A 101 -5.24 -9.03 34.48
CA LEU A 101 -3.89 -8.55 34.79
C LEU A 101 -2.81 -9.58 34.43
N GLU A 102 -3.05 -10.85 34.72
CA GLU A 102 -2.19 -11.99 34.32
C GLU A 102 -2.18 -12.15 32.80
N ALA A 103 -3.32 -11.90 32.16
CA ALA A 103 -3.45 -11.97 30.72
C ALA A 103 -2.66 -10.85 30.00
N LEU A 104 -2.61 -9.65 30.59
CA LEU A 104 -1.75 -8.56 30.09
C LEU A 104 -0.26 -8.87 30.28
N ALA A 105 0.13 -9.53 31.37
CA ALA A 105 1.52 -9.98 31.55
C ALA A 105 1.93 -11.02 30.50
N LEU A 106 1.00 -11.88 30.08
CA LEU A 106 1.21 -12.82 28.98
C LEU A 106 1.45 -12.11 27.64
N VAL A 107 0.72 -11.01 27.37
CA VAL A 107 0.97 -10.17 26.18
C VAL A 107 2.33 -9.49 26.24
N GLU A 108 2.74 -8.98 27.40
CA GLU A 108 4.08 -8.39 27.56
C GLU A 108 5.18 -9.42 27.27
N ALA A 109 5.02 -10.67 27.74
CA ALA A 109 5.96 -11.76 27.47
C ALA A 109 5.99 -12.14 25.97
N LEU A 110 4.84 -12.16 25.30
CA LEU A 110 4.77 -12.39 23.85
C LEU A 110 5.44 -11.28 23.04
N LEU A 111 5.23 -10.03 23.45
CA LEU A 111 5.89 -8.87 22.84
C LEU A 111 7.41 -8.99 23.00
N ASP A 112 7.89 -9.37 24.18
CA ASP A 112 9.33 -9.58 24.42
C ASP A 112 9.91 -10.72 23.58
N ALA A 113 9.17 -11.82 23.41
CA ALA A 113 9.58 -12.92 22.54
C ALA A 113 9.64 -12.50 21.06
N ALA A 114 8.66 -11.74 20.58
CA ALA A 114 8.64 -11.19 19.22
C ALA A 114 9.81 -10.21 19.00
N LEU A 115 10.06 -9.32 19.96
CA LEU A 115 11.19 -8.38 19.93
C LEU A 115 12.54 -9.12 19.91
N ALA A 116 12.68 -10.18 20.71
CA ALA A 116 13.87 -11.01 20.70
C ALA A 116 14.08 -11.72 19.35
N ALA A 117 13.01 -12.22 18.72
CA ALA A 117 13.09 -12.82 17.39
C ALA A 117 13.56 -11.83 16.32
N VAL A 118 13.03 -10.59 16.33
CA VAL A 118 13.46 -9.53 15.41
C VAL A 118 14.91 -9.09 15.67
N ARG A 119 15.34 -9.03 16.94
CA ARG A 119 16.73 -8.72 17.31
C ARG A 119 17.71 -9.79 16.83
N ASN A 120 17.30 -11.06 16.85
CA ASN A 120 18.12 -12.19 16.42
C ASN A 120 18.03 -12.50 14.92
N LEU A 121 17.20 -11.76 14.17
CA LEU A 121 17.11 -11.92 12.72
C LEU A 121 18.45 -11.53 12.06
N SER A 122 19.10 -12.51 11.44
CA SER A 122 20.36 -12.34 10.70
C SER A 122 20.18 -12.82 9.27
N GLU A 123 21.05 -12.37 8.35
CA GLU A 123 21.03 -12.84 6.97
C GLU A 123 21.19 -14.37 6.88
N ALA A 124 22.05 -14.96 7.73
CA ALA A 124 22.25 -16.40 7.79
C ALA A 124 20.97 -17.15 8.22
N ALA A 125 20.30 -16.69 9.28
CA ALA A 125 19.05 -17.28 9.73
C ALA A 125 17.94 -17.17 8.67
N LEU A 126 17.84 -16.02 8.00
CA LEU A 126 16.92 -15.84 6.88
C LEU A 126 17.23 -16.80 5.73
N ARG A 127 18.51 -16.97 5.39
CA ARG A 127 18.94 -17.89 4.34
C ARG A 127 18.53 -19.33 4.62
N ASP A 128 18.66 -19.79 5.85
CA ASP A 128 18.25 -21.14 6.24
C ASP A 128 16.73 -21.34 6.15
N VAL A 129 15.93 -20.36 6.58
CA VAL A 129 14.47 -20.38 6.45
C VAL A 129 14.06 -20.37 4.97
N VAL A 130 14.65 -19.48 4.16
CA VAL A 130 14.35 -19.37 2.72
C VAL A 130 14.71 -20.66 1.99
N ARG A 131 15.83 -21.32 2.34
CA ARG A 131 16.20 -22.63 1.76
C ARG A 131 15.16 -23.71 2.06
N GLN A 132 14.67 -23.78 3.29
CA GLN A 132 13.62 -24.74 3.68
C GLN A 132 12.31 -24.46 2.96
N VAL A 133 11.88 -23.19 2.91
CA VAL A 133 10.68 -22.77 2.17
C VAL A 133 10.81 -23.08 0.68
N HIS A 134 11.95 -22.76 0.07
CA HIS A 134 12.21 -23.05 -1.34
C HIS A 134 12.20 -24.55 -1.61
N ALA A 135 12.79 -25.38 -0.75
CA ALA A 135 12.76 -26.84 -0.88
C ALA A 135 11.33 -27.40 -0.82
N LEU A 136 10.48 -26.85 0.05
CA LEU A 136 9.07 -27.21 0.16
C LEU A 136 8.28 -26.78 -1.09
N ALA A 137 8.44 -25.53 -1.52
CA ALA A 137 7.74 -24.97 -2.67
C ALA A 137 8.14 -25.67 -3.99
N THR A 138 9.42 -25.81 -4.27
CA THR A 138 9.91 -26.35 -5.55
C THR A 138 10.00 -27.88 -5.55
N GLY A 139 10.44 -28.49 -4.44
CA GLY A 139 10.64 -29.94 -4.36
C GLY A 139 9.35 -30.70 -4.10
N SER A 140 8.62 -30.32 -3.03
CA SER A 140 7.39 -31.01 -2.63
C SER A 140 6.18 -30.58 -3.46
N LEU A 141 5.98 -29.28 -3.66
CA LEU A 141 4.82 -28.73 -4.38
C LEU A 141 5.05 -28.54 -5.89
N GLY A 142 6.30 -28.57 -6.36
CA GLY A 142 6.60 -28.36 -7.79
C GLY A 142 6.31 -26.94 -8.28
N LEU A 143 6.26 -25.95 -7.38
CA LEU A 143 5.94 -24.56 -7.67
C LEU A 143 7.18 -23.84 -8.22
N SER A 144 7.45 -24.03 -9.51
CA SER A 144 8.32 -23.14 -10.27
C SER A 144 7.51 -22.03 -10.94
N GLN A 145 8.17 -20.93 -11.32
CA GLN A 145 7.53 -19.86 -12.09
C GLN A 145 6.94 -20.39 -13.40
N ASP A 146 7.64 -21.29 -14.11
CA ASP A 146 7.15 -21.91 -15.35
C ASP A 146 5.92 -22.81 -15.08
N ALA A 147 5.90 -23.55 -13.97
CA ALA A 147 4.76 -24.37 -13.58
C ALA A 147 3.53 -23.51 -13.26
N LEU A 148 3.72 -22.42 -12.51
CA LEU A 148 2.66 -21.47 -12.19
C LEU A 148 2.12 -20.77 -13.45
N ALA A 149 3.00 -20.35 -14.36
CA ALA A 149 2.60 -19.75 -15.63
C ALA A 149 1.75 -20.72 -16.47
N SER A 150 2.18 -21.99 -16.57
CA SER A 150 1.41 -23.05 -17.25
C SER A 150 0.02 -23.26 -16.63
N GLU A 151 -0.08 -23.27 -15.30
CA GLU A 151 -1.36 -23.40 -14.60
C GLU A 151 -2.27 -22.21 -14.81
N LEU A 152 -1.73 -20.99 -14.85
CA LEU A 152 -2.52 -19.81 -15.16
C LEU A 152 -3.07 -19.87 -16.58
N THR A 153 -2.28 -20.32 -17.57
CA THR A 153 -2.81 -20.57 -18.92
C THR A 153 -4.01 -21.52 -18.91
N GLN A 154 -3.96 -22.58 -18.11
CA GLN A 154 -5.09 -23.52 -17.97
C GLN A 154 -6.30 -22.87 -17.29
N VAL A 155 -6.07 -22.06 -16.25
CA VAL A 155 -7.15 -21.31 -15.56
C VAL A 155 -7.83 -20.35 -16.52
N LEU A 156 -7.05 -19.58 -17.31
CA LEU A 156 -7.59 -18.66 -18.30
C LEU A 156 -8.39 -19.40 -19.38
N ALA A 157 -7.88 -20.52 -19.88
CA ALA A 157 -8.58 -21.37 -20.85
C ALA A 157 -9.91 -21.94 -20.31
N ASP A 158 -9.92 -22.41 -19.05
CA ASP A 158 -11.13 -22.90 -18.37
C ASP A 158 -12.18 -21.78 -18.24
N VAL A 159 -11.76 -20.57 -17.86
CA VAL A 159 -12.65 -19.40 -17.74
C VAL A 159 -13.15 -18.95 -19.11
N HIS A 160 -12.27 -18.89 -20.11
CA HIS A 160 -12.60 -18.52 -21.48
C HIS A 160 -13.68 -19.45 -22.06
N ALA A 161 -13.51 -20.77 -21.92
CA ALA A 161 -14.50 -21.75 -22.37
C ALA A 161 -15.87 -21.55 -21.67
N GLY A 162 -15.85 -21.34 -20.35
CA GLY A 162 -17.07 -21.12 -19.57
C GLY A 162 -17.76 -19.77 -19.86
N LEU A 163 -17.01 -18.75 -20.28
CA LEU A 163 -17.56 -17.47 -20.71
C LEU A 163 -18.22 -17.54 -22.10
N LEU A 164 -17.83 -18.47 -22.96
CA LEU A 164 -18.47 -18.66 -24.27
C LEU A 164 -19.72 -19.53 -24.19
N GLU A 165 -19.78 -20.44 -23.22
CA GLU A 165 -20.90 -21.34 -23.01
C GLU A 165 -22.21 -20.58 -22.69
N GLY A 166 -23.23 -20.79 -23.53
CA GLY A 166 -24.57 -20.22 -23.34
C GLY A 166 -24.68 -18.71 -23.55
N THR A 167 -23.59 -18.02 -23.90
CA THR A 167 -23.56 -16.54 -23.95
C THR A 167 -24.46 -15.94 -25.03
N ALA A 168 -24.68 -16.65 -26.14
CA ALA A 168 -25.61 -16.23 -27.18
C ALA A 168 -27.09 -16.18 -26.73
N ALA A 169 -27.43 -16.84 -25.62
CA ALA A 169 -28.78 -16.88 -25.06
C ALA A 169 -29.01 -15.84 -23.95
N LEU A 170 -27.98 -15.07 -23.56
CA LEU A 170 -28.08 -14.03 -22.54
C LEU A 170 -28.65 -12.74 -23.13
N ASP A 171 -29.05 -11.82 -22.26
CA ASP A 171 -29.41 -10.47 -22.69
C ASP A 171 -28.19 -9.77 -23.34
N PRO A 172 -28.42 -8.81 -24.26
CA PRO A 172 -27.34 -8.18 -25.02
C PRO A 172 -26.24 -7.52 -24.17
N GLN A 173 -26.58 -6.98 -23.00
CA GLN A 173 -25.63 -6.26 -22.14
C GLN A 173 -24.71 -7.24 -21.39
N THR A 174 -25.27 -8.32 -20.85
CA THR A 174 -24.50 -9.38 -20.21
C THR A 174 -23.65 -10.14 -21.23
N ALA A 175 -24.21 -10.43 -22.41
CA ALA A 175 -23.47 -11.07 -23.51
C ALA A 175 -22.28 -10.20 -23.97
N ALA A 176 -22.49 -8.90 -24.17
CA ALA A 176 -21.42 -7.97 -24.54
C ALA A 176 -20.31 -7.90 -23.49
N THR A 177 -20.66 -7.96 -22.20
CA THR A 177 -19.67 -7.98 -21.11
C THR A 177 -18.85 -9.27 -21.12
N ARG A 178 -19.48 -10.43 -21.35
CA ARG A 178 -18.77 -11.71 -21.48
C ARG A 178 -17.85 -11.73 -22.69
N TYR A 179 -18.29 -11.25 -23.85
CA TYR A 179 -17.43 -11.16 -25.05
C TYR A 179 -16.25 -10.22 -24.85
N ALA A 180 -16.46 -9.07 -24.19
CA ALA A 180 -15.37 -8.15 -23.87
C ALA A 180 -14.34 -8.77 -22.92
N LEU A 181 -14.81 -9.51 -21.90
CA LEU A 181 -13.92 -10.25 -21.01
C LEU A 181 -13.17 -11.36 -21.75
N VAL A 182 -13.83 -12.11 -22.64
CA VAL A 182 -13.19 -13.12 -23.48
C VAL A 182 -12.06 -12.52 -24.33
N ALA A 183 -12.32 -11.38 -24.98
CA ALA A 183 -11.30 -10.68 -25.76
C ALA A 183 -10.11 -10.27 -24.89
N LEU A 184 -10.37 -9.70 -23.71
CA LEU A 184 -9.34 -9.31 -22.75
C LEU A 184 -8.49 -10.50 -22.29
N LEU A 185 -9.11 -11.63 -21.92
CA LEU A 185 -8.39 -12.84 -21.53
C LEU A 185 -7.54 -13.41 -22.68
N GLY A 186 -8.08 -13.40 -23.90
CA GLY A 186 -7.34 -13.81 -25.10
C GLY A 186 -6.10 -12.95 -25.36
N ARG A 187 -6.17 -11.64 -25.08
CA ARG A 187 -4.99 -10.75 -25.14
C ARG A 187 -3.97 -11.08 -24.05
N ILE A 188 -4.40 -11.37 -22.83
CA ILE A 188 -3.49 -11.82 -21.75
C ILE A 188 -2.73 -13.08 -22.20
N GLU A 189 -3.44 -14.05 -22.79
CA GLU A 189 -2.86 -15.30 -23.26
C GLU A 189 -1.87 -15.12 -24.43
N ALA A 190 -2.26 -14.33 -25.44
CA ALA A 190 -1.49 -14.18 -26.67
C ALA A 190 -0.36 -13.15 -26.57
N GLU A 191 -0.58 -12.05 -25.86
CA GLU A 191 0.33 -10.90 -25.83
C GLU A 191 1.19 -10.88 -24.56
N LEU A 192 0.61 -11.11 -23.37
CA LEU A 192 1.31 -10.87 -22.11
C LEU A 192 2.02 -12.11 -21.55
N LEU A 193 1.36 -13.27 -21.49
CA LEU A 193 1.94 -14.49 -20.91
C LEU A 193 3.29 -14.90 -21.52
N PRO A 194 3.49 -14.84 -22.86
CA PRO A 194 4.78 -15.19 -23.46
C PRO A 194 5.93 -14.24 -23.06
N GLN A 195 5.61 -13.04 -22.57
CA GLN A 195 6.56 -11.98 -22.23
C GLN A 195 6.86 -11.89 -20.73
N LEU A 196 6.34 -12.81 -19.90
CA LEU A 196 6.50 -12.76 -18.45
C LEU A 196 8.00 -12.68 -18.03
N PRO A 197 8.39 -11.66 -17.24
CA PRO A 197 9.75 -11.54 -16.72
C PRO A 197 10.13 -12.74 -15.85
N ARG A 198 11.35 -13.26 -16.01
CA ARG A 198 11.87 -14.33 -15.16
C ARG A 198 12.66 -13.77 -13.98
N PHE A 199 12.26 -14.14 -12.77
CA PHE A 199 13.00 -13.78 -11.57
C PHE A 199 13.96 -14.90 -11.15
N ASP A 200 15.12 -14.50 -10.62
CA ASP A 200 16.01 -15.42 -9.91
C ASP A 200 15.46 -15.66 -8.51
N LEU A 201 14.75 -16.78 -8.37
CA LEU A 201 14.14 -17.22 -7.11
C LEU A 201 15.07 -18.15 -6.31
N SER A 202 16.37 -18.18 -6.61
CA SER A 202 17.32 -19.00 -5.86
C SER A 202 17.33 -18.61 -4.37
N PRO A 203 17.51 -19.57 -3.45
CA PRO A 203 17.42 -19.29 -2.02
C PRO A 203 18.37 -18.20 -1.54
N ASP A 204 19.59 -18.15 -2.08
CA ASP A 204 20.59 -17.17 -1.68
C ASP A 204 20.22 -15.76 -2.16
N ARG A 205 19.69 -15.64 -3.39
CA ARG A 205 19.17 -14.37 -3.91
C ARG A 205 17.98 -13.88 -3.10
N MET A 206 17.01 -14.74 -2.86
CA MET A 206 15.80 -14.41 -2.09
C MET A 206 16.14 -13.99 -0.66
N ALA A 207 17.07 -14.68 0.01
CA ALA A 207 17.53 -14.30 1.35
C ALA A 207 18.18 -12.91 1.36
N GLN A 208 19.02 -12.61 0.36
CA GLN A 208 19.64 -11.29 0.21
C GLN A 208 18.59 -10.19 -0.01
N VAL A 209 17.62 -10.45 -0.90
CA VAL A 209 16.54 -9.51 -1.22
C VAL A 209 15.70 -9.20 0.01
N ILE A 210 15.23 -10.22 0.71
CA ILE A 210 14.43 -10.08 1.94
C ILE A 210 15.22 -9.35 3.01
N TYR A 211 16.50 -9.69 3.21
CA TYR A 211 17.36 -9.02 4.19
C TYR A 211 17.56 -7.54 3.85
N LYS A 212 17.77 -7.20 2.57
CA LYS A 212 17.86 -5.81 2.12
C LYS A 212 16.54 -5.06 2.31
N ALA A 213 15.40 -5.68 2.00
CA ALA A 213 14.09 -5.07 2.23
C ALA A 213 13.87 -4.76 3.73
N PHE A 214 14.26 -5.69 4.61
CA PHE A 214 14.29 -5.44 6.05
C PHE A 214 15.26 -4.31 6.45
N ALA A 215 16.45 -4.26 5.86
CA ALA A 215 17.42 -3.20 6.14
C ALA A 215 16.92 -1.81 5.69
N ARG A 216 16.27 -1.71 4.51
CA ARG A 216 15.70 -0.46 3.96
C ARG A 216 14.48 0.05 4.71
N THR A 217 13.62 -0.86 5.16
CA THR A 217 12.56 -0.54 6.14
C THR A 217 13.12 -0.20 7.52
N GLY A 218 14.47 -0.22 7.65
CA GLY A 218 15.19 0.32 8.77
C GLY A 218 15.37 -0.69 9.89
N LEU A 219 15.69 -1.97 9.65
CA LEU A 219 15.84 -2.99 10.70
C LEU A 219 16.58 -2.50 11.97
N GLY A 220 17.60 -1.65 11.85
CA GLY A 220 18.27 -1.00 12.99
C GLY A 220 17.43 0.07 13.70
N GLN A 221 16.77 0.92 12.93
CA GLN A 221 15.80 1.91 13.40
C GLN A 221 14.57 1.21 13.99
N LEU A 222 13.96 0.27 13.27
CA LEU A 222 12.90 -0.66 13.69
C LEU A 222 13.27 -1.41 14.99
N ARG A 223 14.49 -1.90 15.19
CA ARG A 223 14.89 -2.52 16.48
C ARG A 223 14.84 -1.54 17.64
N THR A 224 15.19 -0.28 17.39
CA THR A 224 15.20 0.81 18.36
C THR A 224 13.77 1.33 18.60
N ASP A 225 13.02 1.52 17.53
CA ASP A 225 11.64 1.99 17.51
C ASP A 225 10.68 0.92 18.00
N LEU A 226 10.93 -0.37 17.78
CA LEU A 226 10.18 -1.48 18.36
C LEU A 226 10.49 -1.67 19.84
N ALA A 227 11.71 -1.35 20.30
CA ALA A 227 11.99 -1.32 21.74
C ALA A 227 11.22 -0.15 22.38
N CYS A 228 11.28 1.05 21.79
CA CYS A 228 10.53 2.22 22.23
C CYS A 228 9.00 2.04 22.14
N LEU A 229 8.51 1.46 21.04
CA LEU A 229 7.10 1.12 20.83
C LEU A 229 6.69 0.00 21.77
N GLY A 230 7.57 -0.98 22.03
CA GLY A 230 7.36 -2.02 23.01
C GLY A 230 7.22 -1.46 24.41
N ASP A 231 8.07 -0.50 24.79
CA ASP A 231 8.00 0.21 26.06
C ASP A 231 6.75 1.10 26.14
N LYS A 232 6.36 1.76 25.05
CA LYS A 232 5.11 2.54 24.96
C LYS A 232 3.86 1.66 25.00
N LEU A 233 3.89 0.50 24.35
CA LEU A 233 2.86 -0.54 24.39
C LEU A 233 2.74 -1.07 25.81
N LYS A 234 3.85 -1.38 26.49
CA LYS A 234 3.86 -1.78 27.91
C LYS A 234 3.32 -0.67 28.81
N ALA A 235 3.70 0.58 28.59
CA ALA A 235 3.17 1.72 29.33
C ALA A 235 1.65 1.88 29.11
N ALA A 236 1.18 1.66 27.88
CA ALA A 236 -0.23 1.67 27.56
C ALA A 236 -0.99 0.47 28.14
N LEU A 237 -0.42 -0.73 28.10
CA LEU A 237 -0.95 -1.91 28.80
C LEU A 237 -1.02 -1.62 30.32
N GLY A 238 -0.06 -0.87 30.87
CA GLY A 238 -0.09 -0.33 32.23
C GLY A 238 -1.22 0.68 32.47
N ALA A 239 -1.52 1.56 31.52
CA ALA A 239 -2.67 2.47 31.59
C ALA A 239 -4.00 1.70 31.50
N VAL A 240 -4.07 0.66 30.67
CA VAL A 240 -5.20 -0.28 30.58
C VAL A 240 -5.36 -1.07 31.89
N ARG A 241 -4.26 -1.47 32.56
CA ARG A 241 -4.32 -2.03 33.94
C ARG A 241 -4.97 -1.03 34.91
N GLY A 242 -4.67 0.26 34.78
CA GLY A 242 -5.30 1.33 35.56
C GLY A 242 -6.80 1.49 35.30
N LEU A 243 -7.24 1.37 34.04
CA LEU A 243 -8.65 1.42 33.64
C LEU A 243 -9.43 0.15 34.02
N ALA A 244 -8.82 -1.03 33.91
CA ALA A 244 -9.39 -2.30 34.35
C ALA A 244 -9.65 -2.30 35.87
N HIS A 245 -8.84 -1.58 36.65
CA HIS A 245 -9.08 -1.36 38.08
C HIS A 245 -10.34 -0.53 38.38
N VAL A 246 -10.76 0.34 37.46
CA VAL A 246 -11.97 1.18 37.60
C VAL A 246 -13.24 0.40 37.20
N ALA A 247 -13.11 -0.59 36.31
CA ALA A 247 -14.24 -1.33 35.73
C ALA A 247 -14.68 -2.59 36.52
N ALA A 248 -13.99 -2.96 37.60
CA ALA A 248 -14.28 -4.18 38.39
C ALA A 248 -15.57 -4.12 39.24
N GLY A 249 -16.52 -3.23 38.93
CA GLY A 249 -17.77 -3.03 39.67
C GLY A 249 -19.00 -3.69 39.04
N GLN A 250 -19.32 -4.91 39.50
CA GLN A 250 -20.64 -5.59 39.54
C GLN A 250 -21.21 -6.31 38.28
N PRO A 251 -21.63 -7.59 38.43
CA PRO A 251 -22.61 -8.27 37.57
C PRO A 251 -23.96 -8.57 38.31
N PHE A 252 -24.99 -8.98 37.52
CA PHE A 252 -26.12 -9.90 37.83
C PHE A 252 -27.59 -9.39 37.93
N GLY A 253 -28.47 -10.01 37.11
CA GLY A 253 -29.91 -10.36 37.35
C GLY A 253 -30.99 -9.50 36.65
N ALA A 254 -32.16 -9.96 36.15
CA ALA A 254 -32.79 -11.30 36.06
C ALA A 254 -34.11 -11.32 35.17
N HIS A 255 -34.52 -12.54 34.73
CA HIS A 255 -35.89 -13.13 34.54
C HIS A 255 -36.81 -12.98 33.27
N THR A 256 -37.07 -14.16 32.65
CA THR A 256 -38.34 -14.85 32.21
C THR A 256 -38.97 -14.79 30.78
N VAL A 257 -39.11 -16.02 30.22
CA VAL A 257 -40.10 -16.71 29.33
C VAL A 257 -40.43 -16.28 27.89
N GLY A 258 -40.24 -17.24 26.96
CA GLY A 258 -41.00 -17.37 25.69
C GLY A 258 -40.18 -17.87 24.51
N ALA A 259 -40.20 -19.18 24.22
CA ALA A 259 -39.51 -19.80 23.08
C ALA A 259 -40.30 -19.60 21.77
N GLY A 260 -39.59 -19.23 20.70
CA GLY A 260 -40.07 -19.32 19.32
C GLY A 260 -39.41 -18.37 18.32
N GLU A 261 -38.93 -17.22 18.79
CA GLU A 261 -38.26 -16.21 17.97
C GLU A 261 -36.93 -15.80 18.62
N ALA A 262 -35.97 -15.33 17.81
CA ALA A 262 -34.74 -14.76 18.34
C ALA A 262 -35.10 -13.57 19.23
N HIS A 263 -34.55 -13.53 20.46
CA HIS A 263 -34.78 -12.38 21.32
C HIS A 263 -34.35 -11.09 20.61
N PRO A 264 -35.20 -10.04 20.60
CA PRO A 264 -34.78 -8.75 20.09
C PRO A 264 -33.59 -8.25 20.92
N SER A 265 -32.75 -7.42 20.30
CA SER A 265 -31.58 -6.87 20.98
C SER A 265 -31.95 -6.18 22.29
N ALA A 266 -31.41 -6.67 23.41
CA ALA A 266 -31.75 -6.21 24.75
C ALA A 266 -30.53 -5.69 25.53
N SER A 267 -30.79 -4.76 26.47
CA SER A 267 -29.80 -4.34 27.45
C SER A 267 -29.45 -5.53 28.36
N GLY A 268 -28.20 -5.99 28.31
CA GLY A 268 -27.72 -7.12 29.09
C GLY A 268 -27.25 -8.33 28.26
N ASP A 269 -27.49 -8.32 26.94
CA ASP A 269 -26.92 -9.34 26.04
C ASP A 269 -25.38 -9.28 26.07
N GLN A 270 -24.76 -10.44 26.07
CA GLN A 270 -23.31 -10.59 26.12
C GLN A 270 -22.75 -10.88 24.72
N TYR A 271 -21.87 -10.02 24.23
CA TYR A 271 -21.13 -10.28 22.98
C TYR A 271 -20.13 -11.41 23.18
N CYS A 272 -20.06 -12.33 22.22
CA CYS A 272 -19.13 -13.45 22.21
C CYS A 272 -18.06 -13.19 21.14
N TRP A 273 -16.89 -12.69 21.53
CA TRP A 273 -15.81 -12.20 20.66
C TRP A 273 -15.25 -13.29 19.74
N TYR A 274 -14.84 -14.42 20.29
CA TYR A 274 -14.25 -15.49 19.50
C TYR A 274 -15.30 -16.19 18.64
N ALA A 275 -16.50 -16.40 19.18
CA ALA A 275 -17.62 -16.94 18.39
C ALA A 275 -18.01 -16.01 17.24
N SER A 276 -18.06 -14.69 17.46
CA SER A 276 -18.29 -13.70 16.40
C SER A 276 -17.19 -13.73 15.35
N TRP A 277 -15.93 -13.89 15.76
CA TRP A 277 -14.83 -14.07 14.82
C TRP A 277 -14.97 -15.36 13.99
N LEU A 278 -15.34 -16.49 14.60
CA LEU A 278 -15.55 -17.77 13.89
C LEU A 278 -16.74 -17.73 12.91
N TYR A 279 -17.76 -16.95 13.21
CA TYR A 279 -18.99 -16.82 12.40
C TYR A 279 -18.97 -15.64 11.43
N SER A 280 -17.95 -14.79 11.49
CA SER A 280 -17.70 -13.77 10.49
C SER A 280 -17.58 -14.40 9.11
N SER A 281 -18.37 -13.93 8.15
CA SER A 281 -18.36 -14.39 6.76
C SER A 281 -17.00 -14.24 6.08
N GLN A 282 -16.13 -13.37 6.60
CA GLN A 282 -14.77 -13.14 6.12
C GLN A 282 -13.76 -14.22 6.54
N ASN A 283 -14.13 -15.12 7.46
CA ASN A 283 -13.23 -16.12 8.04
C ASN A 283 -13.64 -17.57 7.71
N ARG A 284 -14.73 -17.75 6.95
CA ARG A 284 -15.23 -19.06 6.55
C ARG A 284 -14.85 -19.32 5.10
N GLY A 285 -13.95 -20.27 4.87
CA GLY A 285 -13.61 -20.78 3.54
C GLY A 285 -14.84 -21.36 2.85
N GLY A 286 -15.59 -20.53 2.12
CA GLY A 286 -16.88 -20.92 1.59
C GLY A 286 -17.52 -19.83 0.73
N GLY A 287 -17.08 -19.74 -0.53
CA GLY A 287 -17.81 -19.03 -1.57
C GLY A 287 -17.44 -17.56 -1.68
N VAL A 288 -16.80 -17.22 -2.78
CA VAL A 288 -16.61 -15.86 -3.24
C VAL A 288 -17.98 -15.32 -3.70
N THR A 289 -18.78 -14.80 -2.77
CA THR A 289 -19.99 -14.07 -3.14
C THR A 289 -19.60 -12.68 -3.67
N ALA A 290 -20.37 -12.11 -4.60
CA ALA A 290 -20.14 -10.75 -5.10
C ALA A 290 -20.09 -9.73 -3.94
N LEU A 291 -20.88 -9.95 -2.89
CA LEU A 291 -20.86 -9.13 -1.68
C LEU A 291 -19.58 -9.33 -0.85
N ALA A 292 -19.01 -10.55 -0.78
CA ALA A 292 -17.71 -10.78 -0.14
C ALA A 292 -16.55 -10.14 -0.92
N ILE A 293 -16.57 -10.21 -2.26
CA ILE A 293 -15.60 -9.49 -3.11
C ILE A 293 -15.73 -8.00 -2.90
N VAL A 294 -16.94 -7.43 -2.94
CA VAL A 294 -17.17 -5.99 -2.70
C VAL A 294 -16.80 -5.61 -1.28
N ASN A 295 -17.14 -6.40 -0.26
CA ASN A 295 -16.78 -6.14 1.14
C ASN A 295 -15.27 -6.19 1.36
N GLN A 296 -14.55 -7.04 0.62
CA GLN A 296 -13.10 -7.11 0.67
C GLN A 296 -12.45 -6.06 -0.22
N LEU A 297 -13.03 -5.69 -1.36
CA LEU A 297 -12.63 -4.53 -2.16
C LEU A 297 -12.78 -3.27 -1.31
N VAL A 298 -13.89 -3.07 -0.63
CA VAL A 298 -14.13 -1.96 0.30
C VAL A 298 -13.19 -2.08 1.52
N GLY A 299 -13.01 -3.27 2.08
CA GLY A 299 -12.07 -3.47 3.20
C GLY A 299 -10.59 -3.28 2.83
N THR A 300 -10.20 -3.60 1.59
CA THR A 300 -8.80 -3.59 1.08
C THR A 300 -8.45 -2.30 0.33
N LEU A 301 -9.38 -1.72 -0.43
CA LEU A 301 -9.22 -0.45 -1.17
C LEU A 301 -9.72 0.75 -0.38
N LEU A 302 -10.82 0.61 0.36
CA LEU A 302 -11.39 1.66 1.22
C LEU A 302 -11.15 1.36 2.69
N GLY A 303 -10.14 0.56 3.07
CA GLY A 303 -9.52 0.51 4.41
C GLY A 303 -10.39 0.70 5.65
N THR A 304 -11.67 0.32 5.64
CA THR A 304 -12.58 0.62 6.74
C THR A 304 -12.03 -0.09 7.97
N PRO A 305 -11.80 0.60 9.10
CA PRO A 305 -11.19 0.01 10.29
C PRO A 305 -11.83 -1.31 10.75
N ASP A 306 -13.11 -1.53 10.39
CA ASP A 306 -13.91 -2.70 10.79
C ASP A 306 -14.64 -3.42 9.63
N GLY A 307 -14.51 -3.01 8.37
CA GLY A 307 -15.26 -3.61 7.25
C GLY A 307 -16.74 -3.21 7.18
N PHE A 308 -17.48 -3.82 6.26
CA PHE A 308 -18.95 -3.85 6.26
C PHE A 308 -19.46 -4.55 7.54
N PRO A 309 -20.68 -4.26 8.05
CA PRO A 309 -21.24 -4.95 9.20
C PRO A 309 -21.06 -6.47 9.10
N LYS A 310 -20.54 -7.10 10.17
CA LYS A 310 -20.23 -8.53 10.21
C LYS A 310 -21.31 -9.30 10.97
N ASN A 311 -21.36 -10.61 10.74
CA ASN A 311 -22.17 -11.46 11.61
C ASN A 311 -21.59 -11.44 13.02
N GLU A 312 -22.46 -11.31 14.02
CA GLU A 312 -22.09 -11.21 15.42
C GLU A 312 -22.79 -12.29 16.23
N VAL A 313 -22.08 -12.91 17.17
CA VAL A 313 -22.66 -13.91 18.07
C VAL A 313 -22.87 -13.26 19.43
N TRP A 314 -24.11 -13.34 19.90
CA TRP A 314 -24.56 -12.80 21.18
C TRP A 314 -25.20 -13.90 22.02
N LEU A 315 -24.93 -13.87 23.32
CA LEU A 315 -25.66 -14.63 24.32
C LEU A 315 -26.73 -13.71 24.92
N SER A 316 -27.98 -14.15 24.91
CA SER A 316 -29.09 -13.36 25.44
C SER A 316 -28.89 -13.00 26.92
N ALA A 317 -29.44 -11.87 27.35
CA ALA A 317 -29.30 -11.36 28.72
C ALA A 317 -29.74 -12.39 29.80
N ASP A 318 -30.74 -13.20 29.49
CA ASP A 318 -31.26 -14.27 30.35
C ASP A 318 -30.47 -15.59 30.21
N ARG A 319 -29.46 -15.62 29.34
CA ARG A 319 -28.59 -16.76 29.03
C ARG A 319 -29.33 -18.01 28.56
N THR A 320 -30.48 -17.83 27.89
CA THR A 320 -31.26 -18.92 27.32
C THR A 320 -31.03 -19.12 25.82
N GLN A 321 -30.54 -18.12 25.09
CA GLN A 321 -30.30 -18.23 23.65
C GLN A 321 -28.90 -17.76 23.26
N LEU A 322 -28.24 -18.52 22.39
CA LEU A 322 -27.10 -18.06 21.61
C LEU A 322 -27.59 -17.65 20.23
N ILE A 323 -27.38 -16.41 19.83
CA ILE A 323 -27.98 -15.78 18.65
C ILE A 323 -26.87 -15.31 17.72
N LEU A 324 -26.95 -15.70 16.45
CA LEU A 324 -26.17 -15.14 15.35
C LEU A 324 -26.95 -14.00 14.74
N ARG A 325 -26.50 -12.78 15.00
CA ARG A 325 -27.04 -11.57 14.39
C ARG A 325 -26.42 -11.36 13.04
N ARG A 326 -27.27 -11.22 12.01
CA ARG A 326 -26.83 -11.12 10.62
C ARG A 326 -27.22 -9.75 10.07
N PRO A 327 -26.26 -8.88 9.76
CA PRO A 327 -26.59 -7.59 9.16
C PRO A 327 -27.34 -7.79 7.85
N LEU A 328 -28.46 -7.08 7.70
CA LEU A 328 -29.32 -7.12 6.51
C LEU A 328 -30.02 -8.46 6.25
N GLN A 329 -30.01 -9.39 7.21
CA GLN A 329 -30.75 -10.67 7.16
C GLN A 329 -31.41 -10.93 8.51
N ASP A 330 -32.30 -11.91 8.57
CA ASP A 330 -32.94 -12.30 9.82
C ASP A 330 -31.92 -12.90 10.80
N ASP A 331 -32.06 -12.59 12.08
CA ASP A 331 -31.26 -13.22 13.14
C ASP A 331 -31.50 -14.74 13.20
N GLN A 332 -30.47 -15.49 13.55
CA GLN A 332 -30.52 -16.95 13.65
C GLN A 332 -30.21 -17.40 15.08
N VAL A 333 -31.12 -18.14 15.71
CA VAL A 333 -30.84 -18.82 16.98
C VAL A 333 -29.90 -19.99 16.71
N LEU A 334 -28.67 -19.90 17.21
CA LEU A 334 -27.67 -20.97 17.11
C LEU A 334 -27.94 -22.09 18.11
N HIS A 335 -28.38 -21.75 19.33
CA HIS A 335 -28.69 -22.73 20.36
C HIS A 335 -29.62 -22.15 21.44
N THR A 336 -30.38 -23.02 22.11
CA THR A 336 -31.21 -22.67 23.27
C THR A 336 -30.78 -23.51 24.47
N PHE A 337 -30.43 -22.84 25.56
CA PHE A 337 -29.99 -23.44 26.82
C PHE A 337 -31.16 -23.65 27.78
N GLU A 338 -31.19 -24.79 28.45
CA GLU A 338 -32.15 -25.04 29.53
C GLU A 338 -31.69 -24.35 30.83
N GLY A 339 -32.60 -23.64 31.52
CA GLY A 339 -32.39 -23.19 32.90
C GLY A 339 -31.61 -21.88 33.12
N GLY A 340 -31.34 -21.07 32.08
CA GLY A 340 -30.86 -19.68 32.24
C GLY A 340 -29.42 -19.51 32.76
N ASN A 341 -28.58 -20.53 32.59
CA ASN A 341 -27.15 -20.49 32.94
C ASN A 341 -26.24 -20.84 31.75
N GLY A 342 -26.73 -20.63 30.52
CA GLY A 342 -25.97 -20.94 29.31
C GLY A 342 -24.65 -20.17 29.23
N ARG A 343 -23.61 -20.85 28.73
CA ARG A 343 -22.36 -20.22 28.29
C ARG A 343 -22.19 -20.51 26.81
N TRP A 344 -21.63 -19.58 26.05
CA TRP A 344 -21.54 -19.75 24.59
C TRP A 344 -20.79 -21.03 24.21
N GLN A 345 -19.73 -21.38 24.95
CA GLN A 345 -18.93 -22.58 24.73
C GLN A 345 -19.66 -23.90 25.05
N ASP A 346 -20.77 -23.85 25.78
CA ASP A 346 -21.55 -25.04 26.14
C ASP A 346 -22.51 -25.43 25.00
N ALA A 347 -22.71 -24.56 24.00
CA ALA A 347 -23.54 -24.88 22.85
C ALA A 347 -22.93 -26.05 22.05
N PRO A 348 -23.75 -26.91 21.40
CA PRO A 348 -23.28 -28.12 20.73
C PRO A 348 -22.16 -27.88 19.72
N GLN A 349 -22.21 -26.78 18.96
CA GLN A 349 -21.15 -26.40 18.02
C GLN A 349 -19.80 -26.04 18.67
N PHE A 350 -19.69 -25.89 20.00
CA PHE A 350 -18.45 -25.58 20.71
C PHE A 350 -18.09 -26.62 21.79
N ALA A 351 -19.07 -27.40 22.26
CA ALA A 351 -18.89 -28.42 23.30
C ALA A 351 -18.85 -29.87 22.77
N SER A 352 -19.42 -30.13 21.60
CA SER A 352 -19.56 -31.49 21.06
C SER A 352 -18.71 -31.72 19.82
N THR A 353 -18.64 -32.98 19.36
CA THR A 353 -18.01 -33.34 18.09
C THR A 353 -19.08 -33.57 17.03
N GLY A 354 -19.06 -32.80 15.95
CA GLY A 354 -20.00 -32.90 14.84
C GLY A 354 -19.54 -32.10 13.62
N PRO A 355 -20.23 -32.21 12.47
CA PRO A 355 -19.82 -31.55 11.22
C PRO A 355 -19.75 -30.02 11.31
N ASP A 356 -20.54 -29.40 12.19
CA ASP A 356 -20.53 -27.96 12.43
C ASP A 356 -19.81 -27.54 13.73
N SER A 357 -19.04 -28.45 14.34
CA SER A 357 -18.41 -28.17 15.64
C SER A 357 -17.03 -27.55 15.53
N TYR A 358 -16.64 -26.76 16.53
CA TYR A 358 -15.30 -26.29 16.80
C TYR A 358 -14.72 -27.01 18.00
N THR A 359 -13.41 -27.17 18.03
CA THR A 359 -12.69 -27.83 19.11
C THR A 359 -11.66 -26.92 19.75
N PHE A 360 -11.33 -27.21 21.01
CA PHE A 360 -10.33 -26.48 21.80
C PHE A 360 -9.22 -27.46 22.19
N GLY A 361 -8.09 -27.35 21.50
CA GLY A 361 -6.88 -28.16 21.66
C GLY A 361 -6.00 -27.64 22.78
N PRO A 362 -4.85 -27.03 22.47
CA PRO A 362 -3.97 -26.43 23.47
C PRO A 362 -4.57 -25.17 24.11
N PHE A 363 -5.40 -24.41 23.39
CA PHE A 363 -6.01 -23.18 23.91
C PHE A 363 -7.48 -23.42 24.25
N ASN A 364 -7.85 -23.18 25.51
CA ASN A 364 -9.24 -23.34 25.97
C ASN A 364 -10.16 -22.21 25.45
N ALA A 365 -11.47 -22.42 25.50
CA ALA A 365 -12.46 -21.48 24.97
C ALA A 365 -12.42 -20.10 25.67
N GLU A 366 -12.18 -20.06 26.98
CA GLU A 366 -12.11 -18.81 27.75
C GLU A 366 -10.92 -17.95 27.33
N PHE A 367 -9.76 -18.57 27.11
CA PHE A 367 -8.58 -17.88 26.61
C PHE A 367 -8.80 -17.36 25.18
N MET A 368 -9.39 -18.17 24.29
CA MET A 368 -9.66 -17.73 22.92
C MET A 368 -10.63 -16.53 22.89
N GLU A 369 -11.65 -16.56 23.72
CA GLU A 369 -12.60 -15.45 23.90
C GLU A 369 -11.90 -14.17 24.37
N PHE A 370 -11.11 -14.28 25.44
CA PHE A 370 -10.33 -13.16 25.97
C PHE A 370 -9.34 -12.62 24.93
N TRP A 371 -8.61 -13.50 24.25
CA TRP A 371 -7.60 -13.12 23.27
C TRP A 371 -8.22 -12.41 22.06
N ALA A 372 -9.39 -12.86 21.60
CA ALA A 372 -10.13 -12.19 20.54
C ALA A 372 -10.53 -10.76 20.92
N GLN A 373 -11.06 -10.56 22.13
CA GLN A 373 -11.38 -9.23 22.67
C GLN A 373 -10.13 -8.35 22.77
N LEU A 374 -9.07 -8.87 23.39
CA LEU A 374 -7.83 -8.13 23.60
C LEU A 374 -7.17 -7.74 22.27
N SER A 375 -7.20 -8.63 21.28
CA SER A 375 -6.63 -8.38 19.96
C SER A 375 -7.33 -7.22 19.24
N VAL A 376 -8.66 -7.12 19.36
CA VAL A 376 -9.42 -5.98 18.83
C VAL A 376 -9.05 -4.69 19.57
N ALA A 377 -9.05 -4.73 20.91
CA ALA A 377 -8.74 -3.57 21.74
C ALA A 377 -7.32 -3.03 21.48
N LEU A 378 -6.33 -3.93 21.44
CA LEU A 378 -4.93 -3.59 21.20
C LEU A 378 -4.71 -3.12 19.77
N GLY A 379 -5.33 -3.78 18.78
CA GLY A 379 -5.25 -3.38 17.38
C GLY A 379 -5.72 -1.95 17.17
N SER A 380 -6.87 -1.59 17.71
CA SER A 380 -7.40 -0.22 17.64
C SER A 380 -6.58 0.78 18.44
N PHE A 381 -6.05 0.38 19.60
CA PHE A 381 -5.15 1.23 20.36
C PHE A 381 -3.85 1.56 19.60
N VAL A 382 -3.23 0.56 18.97
CA VAL A 382 -2.03 0.75 18.13
C VAL A 382 -2.33 1.69 16.96
N LYS A 383 -3.46 1.51 16.27
CA LYS A 383 -3.89 2.44 15.21
C LYS A 383 -4.00 3.88 15.72
N SER A 384 -4.60 4.07 16.90
CA SER A 384 -4.69 5.39 17.54
C SER A 384 -3.32 6.01 17.82
N ILE A 385 -2.36 5.23 18.33
CA ILE A 385 -0.98 5.67 18.51
C ILE A 385 -0.36 6.05 17.17
N LEU A 386 -0.50 5.23 16.13
CA LEU A 386 0.12 5.49 14.83
C LEU A 386 -0.42 6.78 14.19
N HIS A 387 -1.73 7.02 14.26
CA HIS A 387 -2.31 8.31 13.87
C HIS A 387 -1.79 9.46 14.74
N THR A 388 -1.63 9.25 16.06
CA THR A 388 -1.06 10.27 16.95
C THR A 388 0.41 10.59 16.64
N VAL A 389 1.19 9.58 16.23
CA VAL A 389 2.55 9.78 15.76
C VAL A 389 2.55 10.60 14.47
N ALA A 390 1.68 10.28 13.51
CA ALA A 390 1.53 11.05 12.28
C ALA A 390 1.26 12.55 12.57
N LEU A 391 0.31 12.85 13.48
CA LEU A 391 0.01 14.20 13.98
C LEU A 391 1.24 14.92 14.57
N ALA A 392 2.09 14.18 15.28
CA ALA A 392 3.22 14.74 16.03
C ALA A 392 4.47 14.93 15.16
N THR A 393 4.60 14.18 14.07
CA THR A 393 5.82 14.15 13.24
C THR A 393 5.67 14.80 11.88
N SER A 394 4.45 15.07 11.43
CA SER A 394 4.17 15.66 10.11
C SER A 394 3.31 16.93 10.28
N PRO A 395 3.73 18.07 9.72
CA PRO A 395 2.88 19.26 9.72
C PRO A 395 1.67 19.03 8.79
N LYS A 396 0.55 19.71 9.05
CA LYS A 396 -0.65 19.66 8.18
C LYS A 396 -1.27 18.26 7.99
N GLU A 397 -1.08 17.37 8.96
CA GLU A 397 -1.73 16.05 9.01
C GLU A 397 -2.82 15.96 10.09
N TYR A 398 -3.33 17.10 10.57
CA TYR A 398 -4.19 17.16 11.76
C TYR A 398 -5.63 16.74 11.46
N ALA A 399 -6.18 17.23 10.36
CA ALA A 399 -7.61 17.19 10.10
C ALA A 399 -8.13 15.76 9.82
N ALA A 400 -7.34 14.93 9.14
CA ALA A 400 -7.66 13.51 8.94
C ALA A 400 -7.26 12.63 10.14
N ASN A 401 -6.04 12.77 10.67
CA ASN A 401 -5.53 11.86 11.69
C ASN A 401 -6.15 12.08 13.09
N THR A 402 -6.58 13.29 13.45
CA THR A 402 -7.21 13.55 14.77
C THR A 402 -8.51 12.76 14.96
N PRO A 403 -9.53 12.89 14.07
CA PRO A 403 -10.76 12.11 14.20
C PRO A 403 -10.49 10.60 14.11
N LEU A 404 -9.52 10.16 13.29
CA LEU A 404 -9.14 8.74 13.20
C LEU A 404 -8.46 8.23 14.48
N ALA A 405 -7.60 9.03 15.12
CA ALA A 405 -6.97 8.70 16.39
C ALA A 405 -8.02 8.55 17.50
N VAL A 406 -8.97 9.50 17.57
CA VAL A 406 -10.08 9.47 18.53
C VAL A 406 -11.03 8.30 18.25
N TRP A 407 -11.36 8.05 16.99
CA TRP A 407 -12.20 6.93 16.57
C TRP A 407 -11.61 5.59 17.00
N ASN A 408 -10.34 5.35 16.69
CA ASN A 408 -9.65 4.12 17.05
C ASN A 408 -9.46 3.99 18.58
N LEU A 409 -9.25 5.09 19.30
CA LEU A 409 -9.22 5.08 20.76
C LEU A 409 -10.59 4.69 21.34
N ALA A 410 -11.68 5.26 20.81
CA ALA A 410 -13.04 4.92 21.21
C ALA A 410 -13.35 3.44 20.95
N HIS A 411 -12.89 2.88 19.82
CA HIS A 411 -12.99 1.44 19.54
C HIS A 411 -12.24 0.59 20.57
N SER A 412 -11.02 0.99 20.92
CA SER A 412 -10.23 0.29 21.93
C SER A 412 -10.90 0.30 23.31
N VAL A 413 -11.42 1.46 23.73
CA VAL A 413 -12.15 1.63 24.99
C VAL A 413 -13.46 0.84 24.97
N GLY A 414 -14.23 0.92 23.88
CA GLY A 414 -15.48 0.18 23.72
C GLY A 414 -15.28 -1.33 23.82
N ALA A 415 -14.28 -1.87 23.12
CA ALA A 415 -13.93 -3.28 23.20
C ALA A 415 -13.47 -3.69 24.61
N SER A 416 -12.75 -2.82 25.32
CA SER A 416 -12.19 -3.13 26.65
C SER A 416 -13.19 -3.00 27.79
N LEU A 417 -14.03 -1.96 27.77
CA LEU A 417 -14.92 -1.56 28.88
C LEU A 417 -16.39 -1.81 28.58
N GLY A 418 -16.81 -1.69 27.32
CA GLY A 418 -18.22 -1.80 26.92
C GLY A 418 -18.69 -3.24 26.67
N GLY A 419 -17.76 -4.20 26.66
CA GLY A 419 -18.07 -5.62 26.51
C GLY A 419 -18.50 -6.05 25.10
N ALA A 420 -18.49 -5.15 24.11
CA ALA A 420 -18.77 -5.41 22.70
C ALA A 420 -18.02 -4.39 21.80
N PRO A 421 -17.92 -4.59 20.47
CA PRO A 421 -17.36 -3.60 19.55
C PRO A 421 -18.13 -2.28 19.59
N LEU A 422 -17.44 -1.15 19.39
CA LEU A 422 -18.03 0.19 19.50
C LEU A 422 -19.27 0.36 18.61
N LEU A 423 -19.22 -0.10 17.36
CA LEU A 423 -20.35 0.03 16.45
C LEU A 423 -21.58 -0.75 16.94
N SER A 424 -21.37 -1.96 17.45
CA SER A 424 -22.44 -2.78 18.00
C SER A 424 -23.03 -2.15 19.26
N LEU A 425 -22.21 -1.50 20.10
CA LEU A 425 -22.68 -0.71 21.23
C LEU A 425 -23.52 0.48 20.76
N ILE A 426 -23.05 1.26 19.79
CA ILE A 426 -23.79 2.41 19.25
C ILE A 426 -25.16 2.00 18.71
N THR A 427 -25.22 0.97 17.87
CA THR A 427 -26.51 0.51 17.32
C THR A 427 -27.43 -0.03 18.40
N ARG A 428 -26.89 -0.79 19.37
CA ARG A 428 -27.67 -1.32 20.49
C ARG A 428 -28.26 -0.21 21.36
N GLU A 429 -27.46 0.76 21.78
CA GLU A 429 -27.94 1.88 22.62
C GLU A 429 -28.93 2.78 21.84
N ALA A 430 -28.81 2.85 20.52
CA ALA A 430 -29.74 3.56 19.66
C ALA A 430 -31.04 2.78 19.36
N GLY A 431 -31.17 1.52 19.82
CA GLY A 431 -32.30 0.65 19.50
C GLY A 431 -32.39 0.28 18.01
N LEU A 432 -31.24 0.25 17.33
CA LEU A 432 -31.12 -0.04 15.91
C LEU A 432 -30.59 -1.46 15.68
N ASP A 433 -31.06 -2.12 14.63
CA ASP A 433 -30.56 -3.43 14.21
C ASP A 433 -29.11 -3.38 13.73
N GLY A 434 -28.42 -4.52 13.73
CA GLY A 434 -27.02 -4.63 13.30
C GLY A 434 -26.75 -4.16 11.86
N GLY A 435 -27.78 -4.13 11.00
CA GLY A 435 -27.69 -3.52 9.67
C GLY A 435 -27.31 -2.03 9.71
N TRP A 436 -27.73 -1.29 10.75
CA TRP A 436 -27.42 0.12 10.94
C TRP A 436 -25.99 0.42 11.36
N GLN A 437 -25.11 -0.59 11.44
CA GLN A 437 -23.68 -0.34 11.62
C GLN A 437 -23.06 0.31 10.38
N TRP A 438 -23.63 0.11 9.17
CA TRP A 438 -23.02 0.55 7.91
C TRP A 438 -22.80 2.08 7.78
N PRO A 439 -23.67 2.99 8.24
CA PRO A 439 -23.41 4.42 8.13
C PRO A 439 -22.19 4.83 8.98
N PHE A 440 -21.97 4.13 10.11
CA PHE A 440 -20.86 4.41 11.00
C PHE A 440 -19.52 3.91 10.45
N THR A 441 -19.51 2.92 9.55
CA THR A 441 -18.28 2.47 8.87
C THR A 441 -17.79 3.46 7.81
N VAL A 442 -18.66 4.38 7.36
CA VAL A 442 -18.35 5.46 6.40
C VAL A 442 -17.81 6.71 7.11
N LEU A 443 -18.12 6.91 8.40
CA LEU A 443 -17.70 8.10 9.15
C LEU A 443 -16.17 8.35 9.13
N PRO A 444 -15.30 7.34 9.33
CA PRO A 444 -13.85 7.55 9.18
C PRO A 444 -13.44 8.08 7.80
N TRP A 445 -14.14 7.66 6.73
CA TRP A 445 -13.85 8.10 5.37
C TRP A 445 -14.36 9.49 5.06
N LEU A 446 -15.48 9.90 5.67
CA LEU A 446 -15.89 11.30 5.65
C LEU A 446 -14.86 12.17 6.36
N ALA A 447 -14.29 11.69 7.46
CA ALA A 447 -13.21 12.39 8.16
C ALA A 447 -11.94 12.49 7.31
N VAL A 448 -11.54 11.44 6.59
CA VAL A 448 -10.44 11.49 5.61
C VAL A 448 -10.76 12.46 4.47
N GLY A 449 -11.94 12.38 3.86
CA GLY A 449 -12.32 13.21 2.72
C GLY A 449 -12.45 14.70 3.06
N ILE A 450 -12.96 15.03 4.26
CA ILE A 450 -13.01 16.41 4.75
C ILE A 450 -11.60 16.85 5.21
N GLY A 451 -10.89 15.97 5.92
CA GLY A 451 -9.57 16.23 6.46
C GLY A 451 -8.53 16.52 5.38
N SER A 452 -8.61 15.84 4.23
CA SER A 452 -7.71 16.03 3.09
C SER A 452 -7.83 17.39 2.41
N THR A 453 -8.77 18.24 2.83
CA THR A 453 -8.81 19.65 2.43
C THR A 453 -7.79 20.51 3.16
N GLU A 454 -7.16 19.99 4.22
CA GLU A 454 -6.06 20.66 4.92
C GLU A 454 -4.87 20.89 3.98
N GLY A 455 -4.53 22.16 3.76
CA GLY A 455 -3.40 22.52 2.88
C GLY A 455 -3.72 22.45 1.38
N LYS A 456 -5.01 22.34 1.02
CA LYS A 456 -5.46 22.52 -0.35
C LYS A 456 -5.05 23.89 -0.91
N HIS A 457 -4.72 23.96 -2.19
CA HIS A 457 -4.53 25.24 -2.90
C HIS A 457 -5.76 26.15 -2.85
N THR A 458 -5.49 27.44 -2.73
CA THR A 458 -6.50 28.49 -2.59
C THR A 458 -6.38 29.59 -3.63
N ALA A 459 -5.19 29.80 -4.21
CA ALA A 459 -4.95 30.82 -5.22
C ALA A 459 -4.98 30.27 -6.66
N ALA A 460 -4.79 28.96 -6.84
CA ALA A 460 -4.81 28.31 -8.15
C ALA A 460 -6.21 28.24 -8.79
N THR A 461 -6.28 27.86 -10.07
CA THR A 461 -7.55 27.63 -10.77
C THR A 461 -8.35 26.50 -10.11
N GLY A 462 -9.67 26.47 -10.34
CA GLY A 462 -10.54 25.42 -9.78
C GLY A 462 -10.18 24.00 -10.27
N GLU A 463 -9.55 23.88 -11.43
CA GLU A 463 -9.00 22.61 -11.93
C GLU A 463 -7.77 22.19 -11.13
N ASN A 464 -6.80 23.08 -10.98
CA ASN A 464 -5.57 22.80 -10.22
C ASN A 464 -5.81 22.57 -8.73
N CYS A 465 -6.75 23.31 -8.14
CA CYS A 465 -7.21 23.06 -6.78
C CYS A 465 -7.82 21.65 -6.61
N ARG A 466 -8.52 21.12 -7.62
CA ARG A 466 -9.10 19.76 -7.58
C ARG A 466 -8.05 18.70 -7.82
N ALA A 467 -7.13 18.93 -8.76
CA ALA A 467 -6.03 18.01 -9.05
C ALA A 467 -5.08 17.87 -7.84
N GLN A 468 -4.72 18.99 -7.19
CA GLN A 468 -3.93 18.95 -5.96
C GLN A 468 -4.68 18.33 -4.78
N TRP A 469 -5.96 18.64 -4.59
CA TRP A 469 -6.74 17.97 -3.55
C TRP A 469 -6.81 16.45 -3.76
N ALA A 470 -6.85 15.97 -5.01
CA ALA A 470 -6.84 14.55 -5.31
C ALA A 470 -5.51 13.87 -4.87
N THR A 471 -4.36 14.55 -4.94
CA THR A 471 -3.09 14.00 -4.44
C THR A 471 -3.04 13.97 -2.92
N LEU A 472 -3.57 14.99 -2.24
CA LEU A 472 -3.74 14.99 -0.78
C LEU A 472 -4.65 13.86 -0.31
N PHE A 473 -5.83 13.74 -0.93
CA PHE A 473 -6.78 12.68 -0.62
C PHE A 473 -6.17 11.28 -0.83
N ALA A 474 -5.44 11.07 -1.93
CA ALA A 474 -4.72 9.82 -2.17
C ALA A 474 -3.67 9.54 -1.08
N GLY A 475 -2.89 10.55 -0.67
CA GLY A 475 -1.93 10.44 0.44
C GLY A 475 -2.59 10.03 1.75
N ASP A 476 -3.66 10.71 2.15
CA ASP A 476 -4.39 10.40 3.39
C ASP A 476 -5.04 9.01 3.36
N VAL A 477 -5.58 8.59 2.20
CA VAL A 477 -6.12 7.24 1.99
C VAL A 477 -5.01 6.20 2.16
N LEU A 478 -3.86 6.38 1.50
CA LEU A 478 -2.73 5.45 1.59
C LEU A 478 -2.14 5.35 2.99
N SER A 479 -2.03 6.48 3.70
CA SER A 479 -1.60 6.54 5.10
C SER A 479 -2.58 5.78 6.00
N THR A 480 -3.87 6.06 5.87
CA THR A 480 -4.94 5.40 6.64
C THR A 480 -4.97 3.90 6.38
N LEU A 481 -4.85 3.48 5.12
CA LEU A 481 -4.75 2.07 4.72
C LEU A 481 -3.55 1.39 5.37
N GLY A 482 -2.36 2.00 5.29
CA GLY A 482 -1.14 1.46 5.89
C GLY A 482 -1.26 1.26 7.41
N ILE A 483 -1.85 2.23 8.11
CA ILE A 483 -2.10 2.18 9.57
C ILE A 483 -3.13 1.10 9.92
N ASN A 484 -4.15 0.88 9.07
CA ASN A 484 -5.21 -0.09 9.35
C ASN A 484 -4.83 -1.55 9.05
N VAL A 485 -4.22 -1.80 7.89
CA VAL A 485 -3.99 -3.16 7.37
C VAL A 485 -3.04 -3.96 8.25
N LEU A 486 -1.94 -3.35 8.70
CA LEU A 486 -0.88 -4.10 9.40
C LEU A 486 -1.29 -4.56 10.82
N PRO A 487 -1.80 -3.71 11.72
CA PRO A 487 -2.22 -4.15 13.06
C PRO A 487 -3.37 -5.16 13.01
N SER A 488 -4.37 -4.95 12.14
CA SER A 488 -5.51 -5.87 12.01
C SER A 488 -5.14 -7.20 11.34
N GLY A 489 -4.26 -7.18 10.33
CA GLY A 489 -3.79 -8.39 9.65
C GLY A 489 -3.01 -9.32 10.59
N VAL A 490 -2.10 -8.75 11.39
CA VAL A 490 -1.30 -9.52 12.36
C VAL A 490 -2.18 -10.17 13.43
N ALA A 491 -3.11 -9.40 14.01
CA ALA A 491 -4.03 -9.91 15.03
C ALA A 491 -4.87 -11.10 14.51
N ASN A 492 -5.43 -10.98 13.30
CA ASN A 492 -6.22 -12.05 12.68
C ASN A 492 -5.38 -13.27 12.31
N ALA A 493 -4.15 -13.09 11.83
CA ALA A 493 -3.25 -14.21 11.52
C ALA A 493 -2.88 -15.02 12.77
N ILE A 494 -2.66 -14.36 13.91
CA ILE A 494 -2.39 -15.04 15.20
C ILE A 494 -3.62 -15.83 15.65
N LEU A 495 -4.81 -15.22 15.62
CA LEU A 495 -6.05 -15.88 16.04
C LEU A 495 -6.40 -17.07 15.13
N SER A 496 -6.13 -16.95 13.82
CA SER A 496 -6.19 -18.05 12.85
C SER A 496 -5.23 -19.18 13.20
N ALA A 497 -3.96 -18.89 13.46
CA ALA A 497 -2.97 -19.91 13.85
C ALA A 497 -3.36 -20.65 15.13
N MET A 498 -3.83 -19.95 16.18
CA MET A 498 -4.33 -20.55 17.41
C MET A 498 -5.56 -21.42 17.17
N THR A 499 -6.48 -20.96 16.30
CA THR A 499 -7.67 -21.71 15.90
C THR A 499 -7.29 -23.02 15.20
N LEU A 500 -6.35 -22.97 14.26
CA LEU A 500 -5.82 -24.16 13.57
C LEU A 500 -5.17 -25.13 14.54
N LEU A 501 -4.32 -24.65 15.47
CA LEU A 501 -3.70 -25.49 16.50
C LEU A 501 -4.71 -26.18 17.42
N ASN A 502 -5.88 -25.56 17.61
CA ASN A 502 -7.01 -26.10 18.36
C ASN A 502 -7.76 -27.25 17.66
N GLN A 503 -7.48 -27.52 16.38
CA GLN A 503 -8.07 -28.63 15.64
C GLN A 503 -7.77 -29.98 16.32
N LYS A 504 -8.85 -30.71 16.64
CA LYS A 504 -8.84 -32.13 17.02
C LYS A 504 -9.51 -32.99 15.96
N GLY A 505 -9.36 -34.31 16.05
CA GLY A 505 -10.01 -35.27 15.17
C GLY A 505 -9.09 -35.83 14.07
N PRO A 506 -9.64 -36.62 13.13
CA PRO A 506 -8.85 -37.32 12.12
C PRO A 506 -8.23 -36.34 11.13
N GLY A 507 -7.03 -36.69 10.64
CA GLY A 507 -6.27 -35.83 9.72
C GLY A 507 -6.84 -35.80 8.29
N SER A 508 -7.53 -36.84 7.86
CA SER A 508 -8.22 -36.90 6.56
C SER A 508 -9.74 -36.96 6.74
N ALA A 509 -10.48 -36.53 5.71
CA ALA A 509 -11.93 -36.67 5.69
C ALA A 509 -12.32 -38.15 5.84
N PRO A 510 -13.33 -38.49 6.65
CA PRO A 510 -13.87 -39.84 6.72
C PRO A 510 -14.65 -40.18 5.43
N ASP A 511 -14.83 -41.46 5.14
CA ASP A 511 -15.73 -41.91 4.08
C ASP A 511 -17.18 -41.55 4.45
N GLY A 512 -17.79 -40.59 3.75
CA GLY A 512 -19.16 -40.11 3.99
C GLY A 512 -19.25 -38.64 4.43
N VAL A 513 -20.14 -38.33 5.38
CA VAL A 513 -20.31 -36.95 5.90
C VAL A 513 -19.05 -36.54 6.66
N ASP A 514 -18.44 -35.41 6.28
CA ASP A 514 -17.26 -34.91 6.97
C ASP A 514 -17.63 -34.39 8.38
N THR A 515 -17.36 -35.20 9.40
CA THR A 515 -17.63 -34.86 10.81
C THR A 515 -16.43 -34.20 11.49
N ARG A 516 -15.39 -33.80 10.77
CA ARG A 516 -14.23 -33.14 11.37
C ARG A 516 -14.61 -31.74 11.87
N PRO A 517 -14.05 -31.29 13.01
CA PRO A 517 -14.25 -29.93 13.50
C PRO A 517 -13.78 -28.85 12.51
N ARG A 518 -14.52 -27.76 12.40
CA ARG A 518 -14.34 -26.69 11.41
C ARG A 518 -13.17 -25.74 11.68
N ASN A 519 -12.34 -25.98 12.71
CA ASN A 519 -11.17 -25.12 12.96
C ASN A 519 -10.23 -25.05 11.74
N ARG A 520 -10.11 -26.17 11.01
CA ARG A 520 -9.33 -26.31 9.76
C ARG A 520 -9.73 -25.37 8.62
N GLU A 521 -10.91 -24.75 8.68
CA GLU A 521 -11.40 -23.83 7.65
C GLU A 521 -10.90 -22.39 7.85
N HIS A 522 -10.33 -22.07 9.01
CA HIS A 522 -9.95 -20.70 9.41
C HIS A 522 -8.51 -20.34 9.02
N LEU A 523 -8.11 -20.64 7.79
CA LEU A 523 -6.74 -20.42 7.30
C LEU A 523 -6.56 -19.13 6.47
N ASP A 524 -7.66 -18.51 6.01
CA ASP A 524 -7.65 -17.33 5.15
C ASP A 524 -6.82 -16.16 5.70
N PRO A 525 -6.90 -15.79 7.00
CA PRO A 525 -6.08 -14.70 7.53
C PRO A 525 -4.57 -14.99 7.47
N LEU A 526 -4.19 -16.25 7.67
CA LEU A 526 -2.79 -16.67 7.59
C LEU A 526 -2.28 -16.67 6.15
N VAL A 527 -3.11 -17.12 5.20
CA VAL A 527 -2.82 -17.03 3.76
C VAL A 527 -2.67 -15.57 3.32
N GLY A 528 -3.62 -14.71 3.69
CA GLY A 528 -3.58 -13.29 3.33
C GLY A 528 -2.34 -12.56 3.87
N ALA A 529 -1.92 -12.89 5.10
CA ALA A 529 -0.68 -12.38 5.68
C ALA A 529 0.56 -12.89 4.94
N ALA A 530 0.59 -14.18 4.59
CA ALA A 530 1.70 -14.76 3.81
C ALA A 530 1.81 -14.12 2.42
N VAL A 531 0.69 -13.84 1.75
CA VAL A 531 0.65 -13.14 0.46
C VAL A 531 1.19 -11.72 0.60
N ALA A 532 0.70 -10.94 1.57
CA ALA A 532 1.16 -9.58 1.81
C ALA A 532 2.67 -9.51 2.09
N VAL A 533 3.18 -10.41 2.95
CA VAL A 533 4.61 -10.52 3.25
C VAL A 533 5.42 -10.93 2.01
N THR A 534 4.94 -11.90 1.24
CA THR A 534 5.64 -12.34 0.01
C THR A 534 5.71 -11.22 -1.00
N LEU A 535 4.60 -10.51 -1.24
CA LEU A 535 4.57 -9.42 -2.20
C LEU A 535 5.54 -8.30 -1.79
N LYS A 536 5.43 -7.84 -0.54
CA LYS A 536 6.23 -6.73 0.00
C LYS A 536 7.72 -7.04 0.12
N LEU A 537 8.10 -8.17 0.70
CA LEU A 537 9.50 -8.45 1.05
C LEU A 537 10.26 -9.26 -0.01
N ALA A 538 9.55 -9.93 -0.92
CA ALA A 538 10.16 -10.81 -1.91
C ALA A 538 9.88 -10.35 -3.35
N PHE A 539 8.64 -10.02 -3.70
CA PHE A 539 8.27 -9.73 -5.09
C PHE A 539 8.63 -8.31 -5.54
N PHE A 540 8.14 -7.25 -4.87
CA PHE A 540 8.42 -5.87 -5.30
C PHE A 540 9.93 -5.54 -5.32
N PRO A 541 10.74 -5.97 -4.33
CA PRO A 541 12.18 -5.74 -4.38
C PRO A 541 12.93 -6.44 -5.53
N LEU A 542 12.29 -7.40 -6.23
CA LEU A 542 12.85 -8.04 -7.44
C LEU A 542 12.54 -7.25 -8.71
N ILE A 543 11.57 -6.33 -8.69
CA ILE A 543 11.24 -5.50 -9.84
C ILE A 543 12.41 -4.54 -10.11
N PRO A 544 12.99 -4.53 -11.33
CA PRO A 544 14.00 -3.56 -11.70
C PRO A 544 13.47 -2.13 -11.61
N ARG A 545 14.22 -1.23 -10.97
CA ARG A 545 13.86 0.20 -10.85
C ARG A 545 13.63 0.86 -12.20
N GLU A 546 14.39 0.45 -13.20
CA GLU A 546 14.31 0.95 -14.59
C GLU A 546 12.97 0.67 -15.29
N ASP A 547 12.17 -0.21 -14.69
CA ASP A 547 10.85 -0.62 -15.17
C ASP A 547 9.70 0.01 -14.38
N TYR A 548 10.02 0.80 -13.33
CA TYR A 548 9.03 1.51 -12.55
C TYR A 548 8.44 2.69 -13.31
N CYS A 549 7.14 2.62 -13.62
CA CYS A 549 6.39 3.68 -14.30
C CYS A 549 4.89 3.56 -14.06
N TYR A 550 4.13 4.59 -14.40
CA TYR A 550 2.67 4.52 -14.35
C TYR A 550 2.10 3.58 -15.43
N PRO A 551 0.91 2.98 -15.22
CA PRO A 551 0.36 1.91 -16.06
C PRO A 551 0.11 2.29 -17.53
N SER A 552 -0.15 3.57 -17.80
CA SER A 552 -0.53 4.07 -19.12
C SER A 552 0.64 4.66 -19.92
N PHE A 553 1.89 4.45 -19.46
CA PHE A 553 3.07 4.90 -20.20
C PHE A 553 3.22 4.07 -21.48
N GLY A 554 2.99 4.70 -22.64
CA GLY A 554 2.71 4.02 -23.90
C GLY A 554 3.84 3.16 -24.47
N THR A 555 5.03 3.16 -23.86
CA THR A 555 6.21 2.41 -24.32
C THR A 555 6.68 1.32 -23.34
N ASN A 556 6.01 1.11 -22.19
CA ASN A 556 6.42 0.10 -21.21
C ASN A 556 5.26 -0.83 -20.76
N PRO A 557 5.06 -1.99 -21.42
CA PRO A 557 4.05 -2.97 -21.00
C PRO A 557 4.35 -3.65 -19.66
N LYS A 558 5.54 -3.45 -19.08
CA LYS A 558 6.02 -4.23 -17.93
C LYS A 558 5.16 -4.08 -16.68
N PHE A 559 4.45 -2.97 -16.50
CA PHE A 559 3.48 -2.82 -15.41
C PHE A 559 2.48 -4.00 -15.39
N PHE A 560 1.87 -4.31 -16.54
CA PHE A 560 0.89 -5.40 -16.65
C PHE A 560 1.53 -6.79 -16.57
N LEU A 561 2.79 -6.92 -17.00
CA LEU A 561 3.56 -8.15 -16.82
C LEU A 561 3.85 -8.43 -15.34
N TYR A 562 4.24 -7.41 -14.56
CA TYR A 562 4.43 -7.54 -13.13
C TYR A 562 3.11 -7.74 -12.39
N TRP A 563 2.03 -7.10 -12.82
CA TRP A 563 0.70 -7.35 -12.29
C TRP A 563 0.33 -8.84 -12.43
N LEU A 564 0.50 -9.41 -13.62
CA LEU A 564 0.25 -10.83 -13.88
C LEU A 564 1.20 -11.75 -13.09
N LEU A 565 2.47 -11.39 -12.99
CA LEU A 565 3.44 -12.14 -12.20
C LEU A 565 3.12 -12.10 -10.70
N SER A 566 2.56 -11.00 -10.18
CA SER A 566 2.11 -10.91 -8.79
C SER A 566 0.98 -11.90 -8.51
N VAL A 567 0.05 -12.07 -9.46
CA VAL A 567 -1.05 -13.04 -9.40
C VAL A 567 -0.50 -14.48 -9.36
N LEU A 568 0.48 -14.78 -10.21
CA LEU A 568 1.17 -16.08 -10.23
C LEU A 568 1.86 -16.38 -8.90
N MET A 569 2.68 -15.45 -8.42
CA MET A 569 3.45 -15.61 -7.19
C MET A 569 2.52 -15.73 -5.98
N ALA A 570 1.46 -14.92 -5.91
CA ALA A 570 0.48 -15.00 -4.82
C ALA A 570 -0.28 -16.33 -4.84
N SER A 571 -0.66 -16.84 -6.01
CA SER A 571 -1.28 -18.18 -6.14
C SER A 571 -0.37 -19.27 -5.55
N GLY A 572 0.92 -19.22 -5.89
CA GLY A 572 1.96 -20.09 -5.32
C GLY A 572 2.05 -19.99 -3.80
N THR A 573 2.10 -18.76 -3.29
CA THR A 573 2.11 -18.47 -1.84
C THR A 573 0.84 -18.96 -1.14
N GLY A 574 -0.33 -18.82 -1.76
CA GLY A 574 -1.60 -19.31 -1.22
C GLY A 574 -1.58 -20.83 -1.01
N MET A 575 -1.09 -21.57 -2.01
CA MET A 575 -0.93 -23.03 -1.90
C MET A 575 0.09 -23.42 -0.83
N LEU A 576 1.24 -22.73 -0.76
CA LEU A 576 2.26 -22.97 0.26
C LEU A 576 1.72 -22.69 1.67
N ALA A 577 1.05 -21.56 1.87
CA ALA A 577 0.46 -21.18 3.16
C ALA A 577 -0.67 -22.13 3.56
N THR A 578 -1.41 -22.68 2.60
CA THR A 578 -2.39 -23.75 2.84
C THR A 578 -1.71 -25.02 3.38
N LEU A 579 -0.58 -25.44 2.78
CA LEU A 579 0.20 -26.58 3.28
C LEU A 579 0.75 -26.34 4.69
N LEU A 580 1.21 -25.13 5.00
CA LEU A 580 1.63 -24.76 6.36
C LEU A 580 0.45 -24.82 7.34
N SER A 581 -0.73 -24.36 6.92
CA SER A 581 -1.96 -24.41 7.71
C SER A 581 -2.39 -25.84 8.01
N TRP A 582 -2.27 -26.75 7.04
CA TRP A 582 -2.45 -28.19 7.23
C TRP A 582 -1.47 -28.77 8.25
N GLY A 583 -0.22 -28.31 8.25
CA GLY A 583 0.77 -28.64 9.27
C GLY A 583 0.33 -28.26 10.69
N LEU A 584 -0.26 -27.06 10.86
CA LEU A 584 -0.78 -26.58 12.14
C LEU A 584 -2.03 -27.34 12.60
N ALA A 585 -3.01 -27.49 11.71
CA ALA A 585 -4.28 -28.16 12.00
C ALA A 585 -4.16 -29.69 12.06
N ARG A 586 -3.07 -30.24 11.51
CA ARG A 586 -2.84 -31.68 11.32
C ARG A 586 -3.95 -32.32 10.47
N THR A 587 -4.49 -31.56 9.51
CA THR A 587 -5.57 -31.98 8.61
C THR A 587 -5.19 -31.73 7.17
N VAL A 588 -5.69 -32.56 6.25
CA VAL A 588 -5.53 -32.40 4.81
C VAL A 588 -6.90 -32.21 4.18
N GLU A 589 -7.01 -31.22 3.30
CA GLU A 589 -8.25 -30.93 2.56
C GLU A 589 -7.93 -30.38 1.17
N PRO A 590 -7.68 -31.26 0.16
CA PRO A 590 -7.11 -30.85 -1.12
C PRO A 590 -7.91 -29.79 -1.88
N ALA A 591 -9.23 -29.74 -1.69
CA ALA A 591 -10.10 -28.71 -2.26
C ALA A 591 -9.69 -27.28 -1.84
N GLN A 592 -9.07 -27.11 -0.67
CA GLN A 592 -8.58 -25.82 -0.20
C GLN A 592 -7.42 -25.28 -1.05
N LEU A 593 -6.61 -26.13 -1.69
CA LEU A 593 -5.47 -25.65 -2.51
C LEU A 593 -5.93 -24.72 -3.64
N GLY A 594 -6.96 -25.14 -4.37
CA GLY A 594 -7.52 -24.37 -5.47
C GLY A 594 -8.21 -23.09 -4.97
N ALA A 595 -9.05 -23.22 -3.94
CA ALA A 595 -9.75 -22.08 -3.35
C ALA A 595 -8.78 -20.99 -2.87
N GLN A 596 -7.69 -21.37 -2.20
CA GLN A 596 -6.71 -20.44 -1.66
C GLN A 596 -5.77 -19.87 -2.71
N ALA A 597 -5.44 -20.64 -3.75
CA ALA A 597 -4.73 -20.12 -4.91
C ALA A 597 -5.54 -19.01 -5.59
N GLY A 598 -6.83 -19.25 -5.84
CA GLY A 598 -7.73 -18.27 -6.44
C GLY A 598 -7.96 -17.05 -5.54
N TRP A 599 -8.08 -17.27 -4.24
CA TRP A 599 -8.20 -16.19 -3.26
C TRP A 599 -6.96 -15.29 -3.23
N ALA A 600 -5.76 -15.89 -3.16
CA ALA A 600 -4.50 -15.17 -3.18
C ALA A 600 -4.27 -14.43 -4.51
N ALA A 601 -4.66 -15.04 -5.64
CA ALA A 601 -4.65 -14.41 -6.96
C ALA A 601 -5.49 -13.13 -6.98
N LEU A 602 -6.73 -13.19 -6.47
CA LEU A 602 -7.63 -12.04 -6.39
C LEU A 602 -7.05 -10.96 -5.47
N GLN A 603 -6.55 -11.33 -4.30
CA GLN A 603 -5.92 -10.38 -3.36
C GLN A 603 -4.77 -9.63 -4.04
N ALA A 604 -3.85 -10.35 -4.70
CA ALA A 604 -2.71 -9.74 -5.39
C ALA A 604 -3.14 -8.85 -6.56
N ALA A 605 -4.08 -9.31 -7.39
CA ALA A 605 -4.58 -8.54 -8.53
C ALA A 605 -5.14 -7.17 -8.10
N LEU A 606 -5.88 -7.13 -6.98
CA LEU A 606 -6.49 -5.92 -6.45
C LEU A 606 -5.50 -5.03 -5.70
N SER A 607 -4.60 -5.62 -4.90
CA SER A 607 -3.66 -4.86 -4.08
C SER A 607 -2.43 -4.38 -4.85
N PHE A 608 -2.12 -4.98 -6.00
CA PHE A 608 -0.88 -4.70 -6.74
C PHE A 608 -0.71 -3.23 -7.12
N PRO A 609 -1.68 -2.50 -7.72
CA PRO A 609 -1.43 -1.10 -8.11
C PRO A 609 -1.06 -0.21 -6.92
N ILE A 610 -1.71 -0.43 -5.78
CA ILE A 610 -1.44 0.30 -4.53
C ILE A 610 -0.06 -0.05 -4.00
N GLN A 611 0.26 -1.34 -3.88
CA GLN A 611 1.56 -1.77 -3.36
C GLN A 611 2.71 -1.46 -4.32
N TYR A 612 2.48 -1.51 -5.63
CA TYR A 612 3.46 -1.12 -6.64
C TYR A 612 3.89 0.33 -6.44
N TYR A 613 2.92 1.23 -6.21
CA TYR A 613 3.21 2.60 -5.82
C TYR A 613 3.90 2.67 -4.45
N GLN A 614 3.32 2.10 -3.40
CA GLN A 614 3.84 2.23 -2.03
C GLN A 614 5.25 1.66 -1.82
N GLU A 615 5.61 0.59 -2.54
CA GLU A 615 6.87 -0.14 -2.32
C GLU A 615 8.00 0.30 -3.27
N LEU A 616 7.70 0.88 -4.44
CA LEU A 616 8.72 1.28 -5.42
C LEU A 616 8.89 2.80 -5.56
N GLU A 617 7.90 3.60 -5.16
CA GLU A 617 8.02 5.06 -5.13
C GLU A 617 9.18 5.48 -4.21
N GLY A 618 10.14 6.25 -4.74
CA GLY A 618 11.32 6.63 -3.95
C GLY A 618 12.47 5.62 -3.96
N ASP A 619 12.31 4.41 -4.52
CA ASP A 619 13.35 3.38 -4.45
C ASP A 619 14.54 3.70 -5.39
N THR A 620 15.55 4.35 -4.82
CA THR A 620 16.78 4.78 -5.49
C THR A 620 18.02 4.00 -5.02
N ASP A 621 17.85 2.93 -4.24
CA ASP A 621 18.95 2.20 -3.58
C ASP A 621 19.87 3.13 -2.75
N ASP A 622 19.26 3.96 -1.90
CA ASP A 622 19.95 4.99 -1.11
C ASP A 622 20.77 5.96 -1.97
N GLY A 623 20.23 6.34 -3.14
CA GLY A 623 20.83 7.30 -4.05
C GLY A 623 21.90 6.72 -4.97
N LYS A 624 22.07 5.40 -5.00
CA LYS A 624 23.06 4.70 -5.84
C LYS A 624 22.54 4.36 -7.23
N TYR A 625 21.22 4.38 -7.41
CA TYR A 625 20.60 4.02 -8.66
C TYR A 625 20.96 5.04 -9.75
N ASN A 626 21.58 4.55 -10.82
CA ASN A 626 21.88 5.27 -12.03
C ASN A 626 21.48 4.37 -13.21
N PRO A 627 20.55 4.79 -14.09
CA PRO A 627 19.92 3.89 -15.07
C PRO A 627 20.87 3.37 -16.16
N GLY A 628 21.99 4.06 -16.38
CA GLY A 628 23.00 3.71 -17.39
C GLY A 628 22.55 3.72 -18.85
N HIS A 629 21.25 3.90 -19.10
CA HIS A 629 20.63 3.92 -20.42
C HIS A 629 19.61 5.07 -20.49
N ASP A 630 19.37 5.58 -21.69
CA ASP A 630 18.33 6.57 -21.98
C ASP A 630 16.93 5.94 -22.01
N SER A 631 15.91 6.74 -22.34
CA SER A 631 14.51 6.31 -22.45
C SER A 631 14.27 5.26 -23.55
N GLU A 632 15.13 5.21 -24.57
CA GLU A 632 15.09 4.23 -25.67
C GLU A 632 15.91 2.96 -25.36
N GLY A 633 16.57 2.90 -24.20
CA GLY A 633 17.40 1.79 -23.78
C GLY A 633 18.81 1.80 -24.39
N LYS A 634 19.24 2.90 -25.02
CA LYS A 634 20.61 3.04 -25.50
C LYS A 634 21.53 3.39 -24.33
N PRO A 635 22.74 2.82 -24.26
CA PRO A 635 23.70 3.19 -23.23
C PRO A 635 23.97 4.70 -23.24
N LEU A 636 24.03 5.30 -22.05
CA LEU A 636 24.41 6.70 -21.92
C LEU A 636 25.84 6.90 -22.43
N ALA A 637 26.12 8.06 -23.01
CA ALA A 637 27.44 8.41 -23.54
C ALA A 637 28.56 8.34 -22.48
N VAL A 638 28.19 8.50 -21.21
CA VAL A 638 29.07 8.28 -20.06
C VAL A 638 28.75 6.91 -19.49
N ALA A 639 29.74 6.01 -19.45
CA ALA A 639 29.62 4.77 -18.70
C ALA A 639 29.18 5.13 -17.28
N SER A 640 28.05 4.58 -16.86
CA SER A 640 27.32 5.02 -15.69
C SER A 640 27.61 4.04 -14.55
N PRO A 641 28.69 4.25 -13.77
CA PRO A 641 28.81 3.51 -12.52
C PRO A 641 27.61 3.85 -11.63
N PRO A 642 27.24 2.94 -10.71
CA PRO A 642 26.35 3.29 -9.62
C PRO A 642 26.86 4.55 -8.94
N PHE A 643 25.94 5.46 -8.60
CA PHE A 643 26.28 6.65 -7.83
C PHE A 643 26.80 6.26 -6.45
N THR A 644 27.50 7.19 -5.80
CA THR A 644 28.10 6.95 -4.48
C THR A 644 27.01 6.73 -3.41
N GLY A 645 25.86 7.38 -3.61
CA GLY A 645 24.69 7.35 -2.71
C GLY A 645 24.31 8.74 -2.24
N TYR A 646 23.26 8.85 -1.43
CA TYR A 646 22.86 10.14 -0.87
C TYR A 646 23.96 10.73 0.03
N PRO A 647 24.32 12.00 -0.14
CA PRO A 647 25.24 12.68 0.76
C PRO A 647 24.61 12.89 2.15
N LYS A 648 25.44 13.22 3.15
CA LYS A 648 24.97 13.44 4.51
C LYS A 648 24.11 14.72 4.60
N PRO A 649 22.93 14.67 5.24
CA PRO A 649 22.02 15.83 5.31
C PRO A 649 22.61 17.03 6.06
N ASP A 650 23.34 16.78 7.17
CA ASP A 650 23.92 17.86 8.00
C ASP A 650 24.91 18.75 7.25
N THR A 651 25.52 18.22 6.19
CA THR A 651 26.49 18.92 5.34
C THR A 651 25.88 19.45 4.04
N SER A 652 24.56 19.30 3.85
CA SER A 652 23.93 19.73 2.62
C SER A 652 23.96 21.26 2.47
N PRO A 653 24.40 21.78 1.31
CA PRO A 653 24.27 23.19 0.99
C PRO A 653 22.85 23.57 0.55
N TYR A 654 21.97 22.60 0.31
CA TYR A 654 20.60 22.84 -0.15
C TYR A 654 19.65 22.99 1.04
N ARG A 655 18.82 24.02 0.93
CA ARG A 655 17.62 24.24 1.74
C ARG A 655 16.38 24.07 0.88
N LEU A 656 15.27 23.68 1.49
CA LEU A 656 13.98 23.57 0.79
C LEU A 656 13.66 24.91 0.08
N PRO A 657 13.17 24.91 -1.18
CA PRO A 657 13.09 26.10 -2.02
C PRO A 657 11.89 27.03 -1.71
N TRP A 658 11.54 27.17 -0.43
CA TRP A 658 10.46 28.05 0.03
C TRP A 658 10.74 28.59 1.43
N GLU A 659 9.97 29.60 1.83
CA GLU A 659 10.19 30.34 3.07
C GLU A 659 10.10 29.48 4.34
N ARG A 660 10.97 29.83 5.30
CA ARG A 660 11.05 29.20 6.61
C ARG A 660 9.70 29.14 7.31
N GLY A 661 9.40 27.98 7.91
CA GLY A 661 8.21 27.75 8.72
C GLY A 661 6.91 27.55 7.92
N VAL A 662 6.95 27.69 6.59
CA VAL A 662 5.81 27.36 5.73
C VAL A 662 5.79 25.85 5.48
N PRO A 663 4.69 25.14 5.82
CA PRO A 663 4.54 23.73 5.50
C PRO A 663 4.10 23.57 4.03
N LEU A 664 4.85 22.80 3.24
CA LEU A 664 4.47 22.42 1.88
C LEU A 664 4.48 20.90 1.70
N TYR A 665 3.59 20.44 0.84
CA TYR A 665 3.41 19.05 0.48
C TYR A 665 4.31 18.68 -0.69
N VAL A 666 4.96 17.52 -0.62
CA VAL A 666 5.71 16.93 -1.72
C VAL A 666 4.79 15.98 -2.47
N SER A 667 4.30 16.38 -3.65
CA SER A 667 3.38 15.55 -4.44
C SER A 667 4.09 14.36 -5.10
N GLN A 668 5.36 14.54 -5.46
CA GLN A 668 6.20 13.51 -6.05
C GLN A 668 7.67 13.71 -5.65
N ALA A 669 8.41 12.63 -5.46
CA ALA A 669 9.82 12.66 -5.06
C ALA A 669 10.66 11.80 -6.01
N ASN A 670 11.91 11.51 -5.63
CA ASN A 670 12.83 10.72 -6.47
C ASN A 670 12.20 9.39 -6.90
N GLN A 671 12.59 8.86 -8.06
CA GLN A 671 12.05 7.61 -8.61
C GLN A 671 10.51 7.57 -8.52
N GLY A 672 9.88 8.63 -9.01
CA GLY A 672 8.43 8.86 -8.91
C GLY A 672 7.68 8.35 -10.13
N MET A 673 6.54 7.70 -9.88
CA MET A 673 5.80 6.91 -10.87
C MET A 673 5.37 7.67 -12.13
N PHE A 674 5.13 8.98 -12.04
CA PHE A 674 4.49 9.75 -13.13
C PHE A 674 5.46 10.52 -14.02
N SER A 675 6.54 11.06 -13.47
CA SER A 675 7.51 11.88 -14.24
C SER A 675 8.98 11.71 -13.82
N HIS A 676 9.27 11.05 -12.70
CA HIS A 676 10.64 10.93 -12.17
C HIS A 676 11.20 9.53 -12.42
N MET A 677 11.26 9.14 -13.70
CA MET A 677 11.65 7.79 -14.11
C MET A 677 12.58 7.83 -15.32
N ARG A 678 13.32 6.73 -15.55
CA ARG A 678 14.27 6.59 -16.67
C ARG A 678 13.62 6.79 -18.04
N LEU A 679 12.35 6.42 -18.17
CA LEU A 679 11.65 6.41 -19.46
C LEU A 679 11.36 7.80 -20.03
N ASN A 680 11.61 8.86 -19.27
CA ASN A 680 11.50 10.23 -19.77
C ASN A 680 12.76 10.65 -20.56
N PRO A 681 12.63 11.54 -21.57
CA PRO A 681 13.75 11.98 -22.41
C PRO A 681 14.95 12.52 -21.62
N ALA A 682 14.69 13.27 -20.54
CA ALA A 682 15.67 13.55 -19.50
C ALA A 682 15.33 12.66 -18.29
N SER A 683 16.30 11.87 -17.83
CA SER A 683 16.09 10.97 -16.71
C SER A 683 16.06 11.76 -15.39
N GLN A 684 14.87 12.21 -15.02
CA GLN A 684 14.57 13.01 -13.83
C GLN A 684 14.38 12.12 -12.58
N ILE A 685 15.19 11.08 -12.41
CA ILE A 685 15.12 10.16 -11.27
C ILE A 685 15.29 10.90 -9.95
N TYR A 686 16.22 11.85 -9.87
CA TYR A 686 16.47 12.65 -8.68
C TYR A 686 15.84 14.03 -8.84
N ALA A 687 14.55 14.10 -8.54
CA ALA A 687 13.74 15.29 -8.66
C ALA A 687 12.62 15.31 -7.61
N TYR A 688 12.15 16.51 -7.29
CA TYR A 688 11.12 16.74 -6.30
C TYR A 688 10.09 17.76 -6.79
N ASP A 689 8.82 17.43 -6.59
CA ASP A 689 7.69 18.29 -6.92
C ASP A 689 7.05 18.80 -5.63
N PHE A 690 7.21 20.10 -5.38
CA PHE A 690 6.71 20.78 -4.17
C PHE A 690 5.42 21.53 -4.50
N ALA A 691 4.30 21.17 -3.89
CA ALA A 691 2.96 21.67 -4.18
C ALA A 691 2.74 23.13 -3.73
N HIS A 692 3.48 24.07 -4.31
CA HIS A 692 3.31 25.50 -4.14
C HIS A 692 1.96 25.96 -4.72
N ASP A 693 1.26 26.81 -3.97
CA ASP A 693 0.05 27.46 -4.49
C ASP A 693 0.43 28.46 -5.61
N TYR A 694 -0.55 28.84 -6.42
CA TYR A 694 -0.33 29.72 -7.56
C TYR A 694 0.33 31.04 -7.16
N GLY A 695 1.45 31.36 -7.81
CA GLY A 695 2.24 32.57 -7.59
C GLY A 695 3.03 32.57 -6.27
N GLN A 696 3.00 31.50 -5.48
CA GLN A 696 3.80 31.41 -4.26
C GLN A 696 5.29 31.50 -4.60
N GLU A 697 6.04 32.29 -3.84
CA GLU A 697 7.45 32.55 -4.09
C GLU A 697 8.29 31.28 -3.98
N VAL A 698 9.16 31.08 -4.97
CA VAL A 698 10.17 30.03 -5.02
C VAL A 698 11.52 30.64 -4.67
N LEU A 699 12.18 30.10 -3.66
CA LEU A 699 13.45 30.61 -3.16
C LEU A 699 14.62 29.77 -3.67
N ALA A 700 15.76 30.41 -3.87
CA ALA A 700 17.00 29.72 -4.18
C ALA A 700 17.38 28.75 -3.06
N ALA A 701 17.46 27.46 -3.38
CA ALA A 701 17.82 26.41 -2.44
C ALA A 701 19.30 26.45 -2.05
N ARG A 702 20.17 26.95 -2.92
CA ARG A 702 21.63 27.05 -2.76
C ARG A 702 22.12 28.26 -3.57
N PRO A 703 23.12 29.02 -3.09
CA PRO A 703 23.65 30.15 -3.85
C PRO A 703 24.29 29.70 -5.17
N GLY A 704 24.36 30.61 -6.14
CA GLY A 704 24.97 30.35 -7.43
C GLY A 704 24.77 31.47 -8.43
N THR A 705 25.04 31.20 -9.70
CA THR A 705 24.86 32.14 -10.80
C THR A 705 23.71 31.68 -11.70
N VAL A 706 22.81 32.57 -12.07
CA VAL A 706 21.75 32.27 -13.04
C VAL A 706 22.35 32.10 -14.41
N VAL A 707 22.09 30.97 -15.06
CA VAL A 707 22.70 30.62 -16.35
C VAL A 707 21.70 30.42 -17.48
N ASP A 708 20.42 30.27 -17.15
CA ASP A 708 19.33 30.28 -18.11
C ASP A 708 17.99 30.51 -17.40
N PHE A 709 16.98 30.98 -18.14
CA PHE A 709 15.60 31.05 -17.68
C PHE A 709 14.62 31.17 -18.86
N TYR A 710 13.38 30.78 -18.62
CA TYR A 710 12.25 31.05 -19.50
C TYR A 710 10.96 31.24 -18.70
N ASP A 711 10.22 32.32 -18.96
CA ASP A 711 8.97 32.62 -18.25
C ASP A 711 7.90 33.23 -19.19
N TRP A 712 7.79 32.71 -20.43
CA TRP A 712 6.83 33.20 -21.42
C TRP A 712 5.64 32.28 -21.68
N VAL A 713 5.67 31.02 -21.23
CA VAL A 713 4.50 30.14 -21.32
C VAL A 713 3.40 30.72 -20.47
N ASP A 714 2.19 30.80 -21.04
CA ASP A 714 1.00 31.28 -20.35
C ASP A 714 0.69 30.40 -19.14
N ASP A 715 0.11 31.02 -18.11
CA ASP A 715 -0.21 30.32 -16.87
C ASP A 715 -1.20 29.16 -17.12
N ASN A 716 -1.09 28.07 -16.35
CA ASN A 716 -1.96 26.88 -16.42
C ASN A 716 -2.06 26.25 -17.83
N THR A 717 -0.97 26.27 -18.61
CA THR A 717 -0.97 25.84 -20.02
C THR A 717 0.13 24.83 -20.31
N GLU A 718 -0.22 23.72 -20.97
CA GLU A 718 0.72 22.80 -21.65
C GLU A 718 0.73 23.12 -23.15
N PRO A 719 1.68 23.96 -23.64
CA PRO A 719 1.61 24.49 -24.98
C PRO A 719 1.94 23.43 -26.03
N GLY A 720 1.09 23.32 -27.05
CA GLY A 720 1.35 22.46 -28.22
C GLY A 720 2.49 23.01 -29.11
N PRO A 721 3.01 22.24 -30.09
CA PRO A 721 4.16 22.65 -30.90
C PRO A 721 3.99 24.00 -31.62
N THR A 722 2.79 24.29 -32.12
CA THR A 722 2.47 25.57 -32.77
C THR A 722 2.50 26.74 -31.80
N GLU A 723 1.94 26.55 -30.61
CA GLU A 723 1.90 27.56 -29.56
C GLU A 723 3.30 27.85 -29.01
N GLN A 724 4.11 26.81 -28.79
CA GLN A 724 5.52 26.96 -28.43
C GLN A 724 6.28 27.81 -29.46
N ALA A 725 6.03 27.62 -30.76
CA ALA A 725 6.63 28.44 -31.81
C ALA A 725 6.17 29.91 -31.76
N THR A 726 4.90 30.16 -31.44
CA THR A 726 4.37 31.53 -31.25
C THR A 726 4.99 32.21 -30.03
N ILE A 727 5.01 31.53 -28.88
CA ILE A 727 5.61 32.05 -27.64
C ILE A 727 7.11 32.31 -27.86
N ARG A 728 7.79 31.46 -28.64
CA ARG A 728 9.20 31.66 -29.01
C ARG A 728 9.42 32.98 -29.76
N ILE A 729 8.52 33.35 -30.68
CA ILE A 729 8.61 34.63 -31.40
C ILE A 729 8.50 35.79 -30.42
N GLN A 730 7.60 35.70 -29.45
CA GLN A 730 7.43 36.71 -28.41
C GLN A 730 8.68 36.84 -27.52
N SER A 731 9.25 35.71 -27.09
CA SER A 731 10.49 35.74 -26.29
C SER A 731 11.66 36.30 -27.11
N ASN A 732 11.77 35.95 -28.39
CA ASN A 732 12.83 36.46 -29.27
C ASN A 732 12.74 37.97 -29.51
N ALA A 733 11.55 38.56 -29.48
CA ALA A 733 11.38 40.01 -29.58
C ALA A 733 12.02 40.76 -28.39
N VAL A 734 12.13 40.10 -27.22
CA VAL A 734 12.77 40.66 -26.01
C VAL A 734 14.24 40.23 -25.91
N MET A 735 14.50 38.93 -26.05
CA MET A 735 15.81 38.31 -25.80
C MET A 735 16.75 38.33 -27.03
N GLY A 736 16.20 38.46 -28.24
CA GLY A 736 16.90 38.36 -29.52
C GLY A 736 16.84 36.96 -30.13
N ASN A 737 16.98 36.88 -31.47
CA ASN A 737 16.81 35.64 -32.24
C ASN A 737 17.90 34.58 -31.98
N THR A 738 19.08 34.99 -31.52
CA THR A 738 20.21 34.09 -31.26
C THR A 738 20.27 33.62 -29.81
N TRP A 739 19.29 34.00 -28.98
CA TRP A 739 19.36 33.78 -27.54
C TRP A 739 19.32 32.29 -27.17
N ARG A 740 18.66 31.39 -27.93
CA ARG A 740 18.74 29.94 -27.67
C ARG A 740 18.41 29.07 -28.89
N SER A 741 18.70 27.77 -28.83
CA SER A 741 18.35 26.80 -29.89
C SER A 741 16.92 26.23 -29.81
N ASP A 742 16.23 26.28 -28.66
CA ASP A 742 15.09 25.35 -28.41
C ASP A 742 13.69 26.00 -28.28
N ASN A 743 12.61 25.20 -28.31
CA ASN A 743 11.23 25.61 -28.02
C ASN A 743 10.77 24.92 -26.71
N PRO A 744 10.96 25.54 -25.53
CA PRO A 744 10.56 24.98 -24.26
C PRO A 744 9.05 25.09 -24.11
N GLY A 745 8.47 23.99 -23.65
CA GLY A 745 7.06 23.88 -23.34
C GLY A 745 6.69 24.26 -21.91
N TRP A 746 7.58 24.91 -21.14
CA TRP A 746 7.38 25.19 -19.72
C TRP A 746 8.25 26.37 -19.25
N ASN A 747 7.88 26.98 -18.13
CA ASN A 747 8.64 28.05 -17.50
C ASN A 747 9.63 27.53 -16.45
N PHE A 748 10.86 28.03 -16.46
CA PHE A 748 11.95 27.57 -15.60
C PHE A 748 13.02 28.64 -15.35
N ILE A 749 13.90 28.36 -14.38
CA ILE A 749 15.15 29.07 -14.12
C ILE A 749 16.24 28.09 -13.70
N ILE A 750 17.46 28.28 -14.20
CA ILE A 750 18.61 27.41 -13.95
C ILE A 750 19.71 28.20 -13.21
N VAL A 751 20.17 27.64 -12.09
CA VAL A 751 21.23 28.20 -11.26
C VAL A 751 22.43 27.25 -11.26
N ARG A 752 23.58 27.72 -11.76
CA ARG A 752 24.86 27.01 -11.65
C ARG A 752 25.46 27.23 -10.28
N HIS A 753 25.94 26.17 -9.65
CA HIS A 753 26.67 26.26 -8.38
C HIS A 753 28.18 26.39 -8.65
N ASP A 754 28.69 27.60 -8.50
CA ASP A 754 30.09 27.93 -8.83
C ASP A 754 31.11 27.28 -7.88
N ALA A 755 30.69 26.99 -6.65
CA ALA A 755 31.52 26.32 -5.66
C ALA A 755 31.11 24.85 -5.51
N VAL A 756 32.04 23.94 -5.82
CA VAL A 756 31.90 22.51 -5.52
C VAL A 756 32.01 22.29 -4.02
N VAL A 757 31.06 21.58 -3.43
CA VAL A 757 31.02 21.15 -2.03
C VAL A 757 31.33 19.66 -1.99
N PRO A 758 32.59 19.24 -1.75
CA PRO A 758 33.01 17.85 -1.97
C PRO A 758 32.24 16.81 -1.14
N ALA A 759 31.75 17.20 0.03
CA ALA A 759 30.95 16.31 0.89
C ALA A 759 29.56 15.99 0.30
N HIS A 760 29.06 16.83 -0.62
CA HIS A 760 27.71 16.76 -1.17
C HIS A 760 27.69 16.50 -2.66
N ASP A 761 28.49 17.23 -3.43
CA ASP A 761 28.60 17.11 -4.89
C ASP A 761 29.50 15.90 -5.30
N GLN A 762 29.27 14.73 -4.70
CA GLN A 762 30.16 13.57 -4.79
C GLN A 762 30.29 13.02 -6.22
N GLU A 763 29.21 13.07 -7.00
CA GLU A 763 29.20 12.49 -8.35
C GLU A 763 30.09 13.25 -9.34
N ILE A 764 30.17 14.58 -9.23
CA ILE A 764 31.09 15.38 -10.06
C ILE A 764 32.55 15.30 -9.59
N LEU A 765 32.85 14.53 -8.54
CA LEU A 765 34.21 14.19 -8.15
C LEU A 765 34.72 12.92 -8.85
N ASP A 766 33.83 12.08 -9.38
CA ASP A 766 34.23 10.96 -10.21
C ASP A 766 34.92 11.49 -11.48
N ALA A 767 36.09 10.95 -11.80
CA ALA A 767 36.91 11.45 -12.90
C ALA A 767 36.21 11.33 -14.27
N SER A 768 35.37 10.30 -14.47
CA SER A 768 34.62 10.09 -15.71
C SER A 768 33.50 11.12 -15.89
N ILE A 769 32.85 11.53 -14.81
CA ILE A 769 31.78 12.53 -14.81
C ILE A 769 32.39 13.93 -14.86
N ARG A 770 33.35 14.23 -13.98
CA ARG A 770 33.97 15.56 -13.82
C ARG A 770 34.54 16.13 -15.11
N THR A 771 35.10 15.26 -15.96
CA THR A 771 35.71 15.66 -17.23
C THR A 771 34.68 16.30 -18.18
N LEU A 772 33.43 15.85 -18.11
CA LEU A 772 32.33 16.36 -18.93
C LEU A 772 31.50 17.40 -18.18
N TYR A 773 31.32 17.19 -16.87
CA TYR A 773 30.43 17.94 -16.01
C TYR A 773 31.14 18.39 -14.73
N PRO A 774 31.98 19.43 -14.79
CA PRO A 774 32.73 19.91 -13.63
C PRO A 774 31.90 20.67 -12.59
N CYS A 775 30.65 21.06 -12.90
CA CYS A 775 29.77 21.84 -12.04
C CYS A 775 28.39 21.21 -11.91
N THR A 776 27.67 21.54 -10.83
CA THR A 776 26.26 21.20 -10.63
C THR A 776 25.34 22.38 -10.95
N TYR A 777 24.16 22.06 -11.48
CA TYR A 777 23.14 23.00 -11.93
C TYR A 777 21.80 22.62 -11.32
N ALA A 778 21.18 23.52 -10.56
CA ALA A 778 19.82 23.36 -10.07
C ALA A 778 18.83 23.95 -11.08
N VAL A 779 17.86 23.15 -11.50
CA VAL A 779 16.74 23.56 -12.35
C VAL A 779 15.51 23.69 -11.47
N TYR A 780 14.84 24.83 -11.55
CA TYR A 780 13.54 25.08 -10.94
C TYR A 780 12.55 25.34 -12.07
N GLY A 781 11.41 24.64 -12.08
CA GLY A 781 10.44 24.81 -13.15
C GLY A 781 8.98 24.72 -12.72
N HIS A 782 8.11 24.79 -13.73
CA HIS A 782 6.68 25.09 -13.61
C HIS A 782 6.45 26.49 -12.99
N GLY A 783 7.20 27.48 -13.47
CA GLY A 783 7.06 28.86 -13.00
C GLY A 783 5.86 29.60 -13.59
N LYS A 784 5.35 30.57 -12.85
CA LYS A 784 4.36 31.54 -13.33
C LYS A 784 4.93 32.43 -14.44
N GLN A 785 4.14 32.73 -15.46
CA GLN A 785 4.51 33.61 -16.56
C GLN A 785 4.99 34.98 -16.05
N GLY A 786 6.14 35.44 -16.57
CA GLY A 786 6.74 36.73 -16.24
C GLY A 786 7.30 36.85 -14.82
N SER A 787 7.19 35.80 -13.99
CA SER A 787 7.53 35.89 -12.58
C SER A 787 9.04 35.89 -12.31
N VAL A 788 9.85 35.27 -13.18
CA VAL A 788 11.31 35.39 -13.13
C VAL A 788 11.69 36.84 -13.38
N ARG A 789 11.23 37.42 -14.49
CA ARG A 789 11.52 38.82 -14.82
C ARG A 789 11.07 39.78 -13.70
N ALA A 790 9.91 39.53 -13.09
CA ALA A 790 9.42 40.33 -11.96
C ALA A 790 10.33 40.23 -10.71
N ALA A 791 10.77 39.02 -10.34
CA ALA A 791 11.63 38.78 -9.18
C ALA A 791 13.01 39.43 -9.32
N PHE A 792 13.57 39.47 -10.53
CA PHE A 792 14.85 40.12 -10.80
C PHE A 792 14.72 41.64 -10.97
N ALA A 793 13.64 42.13 -11.57
CA ALA A 793 13.35 43.56 -11.64
C ALA A 793 13.18 44.18 -10.24
N ALA A 794 12.57 43.46 -9.30
CA ALA A 794 12.48 43.88 -7.89
C ALA A 794 13.85 44.09 -7.21
N ARG A 795 14.90 43.45 -7.74
CA ARG A 795 16.30 43.56 -7.29
C ARG A 795 17.13 44.51 -8.17
N GLY A 796 16.49 45.25 -9.07
CA GLY A 796 17.14 46.24 -9.93
C GLY A 796 17.67 45.70 -11.27
N VAL A 797 17.45 44.43 -11.60
CA VAL A 797 17.82 43.85 -12.90
C VAL A 797 16.63 43.96 -13.85
N THR A 798 16.51 45.12 -14.51
CA THR A 798 15.34 45.45 -15.34
C THR A 798 15.44 45.01 -16.80
N ASP A 799 16.65 44.80 -17.33
CA ASP A 799 16.85 44.17 -18.64
C ASP A 799 16.85 42.64 -18.47
N PRO A 800 15.89 41.90 -19.05
CA PRO A 800 15.83 40.45 -18.94
C PRO A 800 17.11 39.73 -19.37
N LYS A 801 17.91 40.32 -20.28
CA LYS A 801 19.18 39.73 -20.73
C LYS A 801 20.26 39.74 -19.66
N LEU A 802 20.16 40.62 -18.67
CA LEU A 802 21.11 40.73 -17.57
C LEU A 802 20.77 39.80 -16.40
N ILE A 803 19.61 39.12 -16.46
CA ILE A 803 19.26 38.08 -15.48
C ILE A 803 20.28 36.94 -15.56
N ILE A 804 20.68 36.53 -16.77
CA ILE A 804 21.75 35.56 -16.96
C ILE A 804 23.11 36.20 -16.59
N GLY A 805 23.85 35.51 -15.74
CA GLY A 805 25.08 36.00 -15.13
C GLY A 805 24.88 36.68 -13.78
N THR A 806 23.62 36.89 -13.34
CA THR A 806 23.35 37.44 -12.01
C THR A 806 23.57 36.37 -10.95
N GLU A 807 24.33 36.72 -9.90
CA GLU A 807 24.48 35.89 -8.70
C GLU A 807 23.21 35.92 -7.86
N VAL A 808 22.84 34.78 -7.31
CA VAL A 808 21.73 34.61 -6.36
C VAL A 808 22.25 34.02 -5.06
N LEU A 809 21.76 34.55 -3.96
CA LEU A 809 22.00 34.02 -2.63
C LEU A 809 20.91 32.99 -2.27
N GLN A 810 21.25 32.01 -1.43
CA GLN A 810 20.23 31.14 -0.83
C GLN A 810 19.15 31.98 -0.14
N GLY A 811 17.89 31.60 -0.33
CA GLY A 811 16.74 32.31 0.20
C GLY A 811 16.22 33.46 -0.66
N GLN A 812 16.92 33.86 -1.73
CA GLN A 812 16.41 34.89 -2.65
C GLN A 812 15.29 34.34 -3.55
N VAL A 813 14.30 35.19 -3.82
CA VAL A 813 13.19 34.86 -4.73
C VAL A 813 13.72 34.68 -6.16
N LEU A 814 13.40 33.54 -6.77
CA LEU A 814 13.75 33.20 -8.15
C LEU A 814 12.59 33.40 -9.11
N MET A 815 11.39 32.95 -8.72
CA MET A 815 10.16 32.99 -9.51
C MET A 815 8.93 32.79 -8.60
N GLY A 816 7.73 32.85 -9.17
CA GLY A 816 6.51 32.31 -8.54
C GLY A 816 6.15 30.96 -9.15
N ALA A 817 5.49 30.09 -8.40
CA ALA A 817 5.05 28.78 -8.89
C ALA A 817 3.75 28.86 -9.72
N ASP A 818 3.57 27.92 -10.64
CA ASP A 818 2.33 27.70 -11.40
C ASP A 818 2.30 26.27 -11.99
N ASP A 819 1.40 26.02 -12.93
CA ASP A 819 1.14 24.78 -13.64
C ASP A 819 1.43 24.92 -15.15
N THR A 820 2.66 25.30 -15.51
CA THR A 820 3.05 25.46 -16.94
C THR A 820 3.77 24.23 -17.47
N GLY A 821 3.43 23.78 -18.67
CA GLY A 821 4.00 22.58 -19.30
C GLY A 821 3.39 21.29 -18.75
N PHE A 822 4.12 20.18 -18.86
CA PHE A 822 3.64 18.88 -18.39
C PHE A 822 3.67 18.82 -16.86
N SER A 823 2.56 19.21 -16.23
CA SER A 823 2.41 19.37 -14.80
C SER A 823 1.07 18.79 -14.33
N PHE A 824 0.98 18.43 -13.05
CA PHE A 824 -0.22 17.81 -12.46
C PHE A 824 -1.16 18.83 -11.77
N HIS A 825 -0.57 19.90 -11.25
CA HIS A 825 -1.21 21.07 -10.63
C HIS A 825 -0.13 22.13 -10.38
N SER A 826 -0.47 23.31 -9.86
CA SER A 826 0.53 24.32 -9.47
C SER A 826 1.58 23.72 -8.54
N HIS A 827 2.85 23.75 -8.93
CA HIS A 827 3.93 23.21 -8.10
C HIS A 827 5.29 23.75 -8.55
N VAL A 828 6.34 23.39 -7.83
CA VAL A 828 7.73 23.63 -8.24
C VAL A 828 8.40 22.28 -8.42
N HIS A 829 8.85 22.03 -9.64
CA HIS A 829 9.75 20.93 -9.93
C HIS A 829 11.19 21.37 -9.70
N MET A 830 11.96 20.60 -8.95
CA MET A 830 13.38 20.85 -8.71
C MET A 830 14.22 19.60 -8.93
N HIS A 831 15.30 19.73 -9.70
CA HIS A 831 16.30 18.68 -9.85
C HIS A 831 17.71 19.26 -10.03
N VAL A 832 18.73 18.42 -9.91
CA VAL A 832 20.13 18.80 -10.09
C VAL A 832 20.77 18.01 -11.23
N ARG A 833 21.48 18.70 -12.13
CA ARG A 833 22.23 18.12 -13.26
C ARG A 833 23.71 18.51 -13.20
N GLY A 834 24.53 17.77 -13.94
CA GLY A 834 25.90 18.14 -14.25
C GLY A 834 25.97 19.03 -15.48
N GLY A 835 26.96 19.92 -15.53
CA GLY A 835 27.20 20.78 -16.68
C GLY A 835 28.61 21.37 -16.70
N PRO A 836 28.95 22.13 -17.75
CA PRO A 836 30.25 22.78 -17.93
C PRO A 836 30.57 23.78 -16.81
N ALA A 837 31.82 24.20 -16.73
CA ALA A 837 32.20 25.32 -15.88
C ALA A 837 31.71 26.65 -16.48
N GLY A 838 31.64 27.70 -15.64
CA GLY A 838 31.33 29.03 -16.13
C GLY A 838 32.37 29.61 -17.09
N PRO A 839 31.98 30.60 -17.92
CA PRO A 839 32.93 31.30 -18.79
C PRO A 839 34.04 31.98 -17.95
N PRO A 840 35.24 32.15 -18.51
CA PRO A 840 36.33 32.85 -17.84
C PRO A 840 35.92 34.27 -17.40
N ALA A 841 36.42 34.73 -16.25
CA ALA A 841 36.14 36.07 -15.76
C ALA A 841 37.03 37.14 -16.44
N PRO A 842 36.49 38.34 -16.74
CA PRO A 842 35.08 38.73 -16.64
C PRO A 842 34.26 38.13 -17.79
N PRO A 843 33.03 37.66 -17.52
CA PRO A 843 32.18 37.08 -18.56
C PRO A 843 31.72 38.16 -19.55
N PRO A 844 31.41 37.79 -20.82
CA PRO A 844 30.79 38.70 -21.76
C PRO A 844 29.43 39.17 -21.22
N SER A 845 29.07 40.43 -21.48
CA SER A 845 27.79 41.01 -21.08
C SER A 845 27.01 41.43 -22.33
N PRO A 846 25.80 40.88 -22.59
CA PRO A 846 25.10 39.87 -21.80
C PRO A 846 25.74 38.47 -21.91
N VAL A 847 25.56 37.64 -20.89
CA VAL A 847 25.99 36.24 -20.90
C VAL A 847 24.98 35.43 -21.72
N ALA A 848 25.46 34.57 -22.63
CA ALA A 848 24.59 33.66 -23.38
C ALA A 848 24.05 32.56 -22.45
N PRO A 849 22.81 32.09 -22.64
CA PRO A 849 22.30 30.97 -21.87
C PRO A 849 23.05 29.69 -22.17
N ILE A 850 23.02 28.78 -21.21
CA ILE A 850 23.55 27.43 -21.40
C ILE A 850 22.59 26.59 -22.26
N PRO A 851 23.06 25.94 -23.34
CA PRO A 851 22.25 24.97 -24.08
C PRO A 851 21.90 23.75 -23.21
N ASP A 852 20.66 23.24 -23.31
CA ASP A 852 20.24 22.05 -22.56
C ASP A 852 21.08 20.81 -22.90
N ALA A 853 21.54 20.73 -24.15
CA ALA A 853 22.42 19.66 -24.64
C ALA A 853 23.80 19.62 -23.95
N ASP A 854 24.22 20.72 -23.32
CA ASP A 854 25.47 20.78 -22.55
C ASP A 854 25.29 20.29 -21.10
N LEU A 855 24.04 20.09 -20.65
CA LEU A 855 23.73 19.53 -19.35
C LEU A 855 23.62 17.99 -19.44
N SER A 856 23.93 17.30 -18.33
CA SER A 856 23.83 15.84 -18.26
C SER A 856 22.42 15.35 -18.53
N VAL A 857 22.22 14.31 -19.35
CA VAL A 857 20.88 13.75 -19.64
C VAL A 857 20.23 12.99 -18.46
N PHE A 858 20.93 12.93 -17.33
CA PHE A 858 20.51 12.32 -16.07
C PHE A 858 20.70 13.32 -14.92
N THR A 859 20.00 13.06 -13.82
CA THR A 859 20.01 13.87 -12.59
C THR A 859 20.91 13.26 -11.52
N PHE A 860 21.44 14.09 -10.62
CA PHE A 860 22.30 13.65 -9.51
C PHE A 860 21.52 13.52 -8.20
N PRO A 861 21.87 12.54 -7.33
CA PRO A 861 21.33 12.45 -5.99
C PRO A 861 21.70 13.70 -5.18
N PHE A 862 20.69 14.35 -4.59
CA PHE A 862 20.88 15.46 -3.67
C PHE A 862 19.88 15.41 -2.53
N VAL A 863 20.26 16.02 -1.41
CA VAL A 863 19.50 16.05 -0.16
C VAL A 863 19.35 17.47 0.35
N PHE A 864 18.33 17.73 1.17
CA PHE A 864 18.09 19.00 1.84
C PHE A 864 18.49 18.92 3.31
N ARG A 865 19.08 20.00 3.83
CA ARG A 865 19.49 20.07 5.24
C ARG A 865 18.32 20.09 6.21
N ASP A 866 17.16 20.57 5.78
CA ASP A 866 15.94 20.74 6.59
C ASP A 866 15.31 19.41 7.01
N ILE A 867 15.66 18.32 6.33
CA ILE A 867 15.04 17.02 6.50
C ILE A 867 16.02 16.10 7.22
N ARG A 868 15.56 15.42 8.27
CA ARG A 868 16.40 14.51 9.08
C ARG A 868 17.09 13.42 8.26
N SER A 869 16.38 12.82 7.30
CA SER A 869 16.95 11.87 6.33
C SER A 869 17.70 12.55 5.18
N GLY A 870 17.48 13.84 4.99
CA GLY A 870 17.92 14.60 3.82
C GLY A 870 17.04 14.45 2.58
N VAL A 871 16.33 13.33 2.45
CA VAL A 871 15.57 12.97 1.25
C VAL A 871 14.07 13.20 1.48
N PRO A 872 13.43 14.14 0.76
CA PRO A 872 11.98 14.25 0.71
C PRO A 872 11.33 12.96 0.21
N ARG A 873 10.19 12.60 0.79
CA ARG A 873 9.33 11.50 0.35
C ARG A 873 8.09 12.06 -0.32
N SER A 874 7.56 11.33 -1.29
CA SER A 874 6.27 11.64 -1.89
C SER A 874 5.17 11.57 -0.83
N LEU A 875 4.10 12.31 -1.09
CA LEU A 875 2.91 12.39 -0.26
C LEU A 875 3.19 12.76 1.20
N THR A 876 4.20 13.59 1.43
CA THR A 876 4.67 13.96 2.78
C THR A 876 4.80 15.47 2.89
N TRP A 877 4.45 16.01 4.07
CA TRP A 877 4.59 17.42 4.39
C TRP A 877 5.94 17.74 5.03
N TYR A 878 6.50 18.89 4.65
CA TYR A 878 7.76 19.39 5.20
C TYR A 878 7.69 20.89 5.49
N THR A 879 8.46 21.32 6.49
CA THR A 879 8.75 22.73 6.75
C THR A 879 10.18 23.05 6.34
N SER A 880 10.38 24.22 5.73
CA SER A 880 11.70 24.73 5.36
C SER A 880 12.36 25.50 6.52
N ASP A 881 13.69 25.54 6.57
CA ASP A 881 14.47 26.54 7.32
C ASP A 881 15.07 27.63 6.41
N ASN A 882 14.72 27.67 5.12
CA ASN A 882 15.27 28.65 4.17
C ASN A 882 14.74 30.05 4.47
N GLU A 883 15.60 30.91 5.00
CA GLU A 883 15.22 32.27 5.34
C GLU A 883 15.13 33.12 4.08
N ARG A 884 13.95 33.74 3.86
CA ARG A 884 13.73 34.63 2.71
C ARG A 884 14.72 35.79 2.77
N ALA A 885 15.61 35.85 1.77
CA ALA A 885 16.59 36.91 1.62
C ALA A 885 15.96 38.13 0.92
N GLY A 886 16.30 39.31 1.41
CA GLY A 886 15.72 40.61 1.00
C GLY A 886 15.97 41.00 -0.44
#